data_AF-A0A6A6RT60-F1
#
_entry.id   AF-A0A6A6RT60-F1
#
_cell.length_a   1.000
_cell.length_b   1.000
_cell.length_c   1.000
_cell.angle_alpha   90.00
_cell.angle_beta   90.00
_cell.angle_gamma   90.00
#
_symmetry.space_group_name_H-M   'P 1'
#
loop_
_entity.id
_entity.type
_entity.pdbx_description
1 polymer ?
#
loop_
_entity_poly.entity_id
_entity_poly.type
_entity_poly.pdbx_seq_one_letter_code
_entity_poly.pdbx_strand_id
1 'polypeptide(L)'
;MASSISSLLRACSLAALVLFSHYASADAPAAITGATVSSTILVIARDQTAATNGATSGLQGYGIPYEVLTVPQAGISSLPVLNASATYGNYGGIVVLSEVGYNYDSQYYSALTRVQWNALWNYQTQFGVRMVRLDVFPTSDFGTVSIGGSVADEPVIFTNVTGFQTAGLKSGQNVSIANIFHNPAQITNTSIAWEFAKFSNVGTAGVINQIGARQQMVWFLPFALDWAPSSNYLQHAWINWVTRGLYVGFRRLYLSTQVDDMFLETPLYRPDGQTYRCKPEDLDLHVAWQTTLNAKMPKGSEYYMEIGHNGNGDIESATDTNEGAEACNPSSGIEYPDQIDGPPDYTKPPGTGFDIWPTTPTSYGWSLECAEIDELENWFADETNRDSFAHISHTFTHEDLTNATYNDTSKEISWNQVWLKQVGLDAAKRFSPKGIIPPAITGLHNADALKAWKDNGIVNVVGDNTRPLLRNTQNTFWPLNTTVEGNGYAGINVVPRWASVIYYNCDLPACTLQEWIDTSGGKGTFDDLIISARDTGVRNLLGLHWDPYMFHQANLRVNDVPETTVDGKSGKYSLLMTWTEIVTTEIMRLTTWPFKTLKHDDLADAFLNRQARDLCRPSLTWKVSADGSGIESITAYTAGGNSCGTPIPITVPSTPSNTTGATLEQVGTDPLTLWVTMSGNAQRYTFSKAIPL
;
A
#
# COMPACT_ATOMS: atom_id res chain seq x y z
N MET A 1 69.28 60.50 33.50
CA MET A 1 68.79 60.29 34.88
C MET A 1 67.31 59.92 34.78
N ALA A 2 66.95 58.65 34.57
CA ALA A 2 66.94 57.54 35.52
C ALA A 2 65.89 57.70 36.63
N SER A 3 64.74 57.01 36.49
CA SER A 3 64.16 56.00 37.40
C SER A 3 62.64 55.95 37.13
N SER A 4 62.05 54.81 36.75
CA SER A 4 61.60 53.71 37.63
C SER A 4 60.08 53.66 37.64
N ILE A 5 59.45 52.81 36.81
CA ILE A 5 58.33 51.93 37.21
C ILE A 5 58.36 50.68 36.31
N SER A 6 59.05 49.64 36.80
CA SER A 6 59.05 48.30 36.24
C SER A 6 58.83 47.31 37.38
N SER A 7 57.57 47.03 37.74
CA SER A 7 57.21 45.91 38.64
C SER A 7 55.70 45.82 38.93
N LEU A 8 54.84 45.68 37.90
CA LEU A 8 53.44 45.28 38.14
C LEU A 8 52.72 44.60 36.95
N LEU A 9 53.45 44.13 35.93
CA LEU A 9 52.87 43.52 34.72
C LEU A 9 53.44 42.13 34.38
N ARG A 10 53.94 41.38 35.37
CA ARG A 10 54.43 40.00 35.19
C ARG A 10 53.87 38.96 36.17
N ALA A 11 52.75 39.26 36.84
CA ALA A 11 52.10 38.33 37.78
C ALA A 11 50.64 37.96 37.42
N CYS A 12 50.18 38.23 36.19
CA CYS A 12 48.87 37.75 35.70
C CYS A 12 48.95 36.80 34.50
N SER A 13 50.15 36.42 34.06
CA SER A 13 50.34 35.57 32.87
C SER A 13 50.66 34.10 33.19
N LEU A 14 50.63 33.70 34.47
CA LEU A 14 50.91 32.31 34.89
C LEU A 14 49.83 31.65 35.75
N ALA A 15 48.68 32.30 35.95
CA ALA A 15 47.51 31.72 36.62
C ALA A 15 46.32 31.43 35.68
N ALA A 16 46.37 31.92 34.43
CA ALA A 16 45.35 31.66 33.40
C ALA A 16 45.66 30.43 32.52
N LEU A 17 46.83 29.78 32.70
CA LEU A 17 47.27 28.63 31.89
C LEU A 17 47.14 27.26 32.60
N VAL A 18 46.53 27.21 33.79
CA VAL A 18 46.28 25.95 34.54
C VAL A 18 44.77 25.74 34.81
N LEU A 19 43.90 26.67 34.40
CA LEU A 19 42.43 26.53 34.52
C LEU A 19 41.73 26.18 33.19
N PHE A 20 42.47 25.93 32.11
CA PHE A 20 41.95 25.45 30.82
C PHE A 20 42.43 24.05 30.43
N SER A 21 42.98 23.28 31.37
CA SER A 21 43.49 21.91 31.13
C SER A 21 42.59 20.81 31.72
N HIS A 22 41.39 21.16 32.18
CA HIS A 22 40.34 20.19 32.55
C HIS A 22 39.16 20.28 31.56
N TYR A 23 39.45 20.33 30.26
CA TYR A 23 38.62 19.49 29.40
C TYR A 23 39.02 18.07 29.76
N ALA A 24 38.34 17.51 30.76
CA ALA A 24 38.20 16.07 30.82
C ALA A 24 37.79 15.68 29.39
N SER A 25 38.64 14.91 28.70
CA SER A 25 38.21 14.13 27.56
C SER A 25 36.98 13.39 28.06
N ALA A 26 35.79 13.86 27.71
CA ALA A 26 34.60 13.06 27.90
C ALA A 26 34.87 11.81 27.07
N ASP A 27 35.08 10.68 27.74
CA ASP A 27 35.27 9.41 27.06
C ASP A 27 34.15 9.27 26.03
N ALA A 28 34.51 8.87 24.81
CA ALA A 28 33.52 8.60 23.78
C ALA A 28 32.44 7.67 24.37
N PRO A 29 31.14 7.92 24.14
CA PRO A 29 30.09 7.13 24.74
C PRO A 29 30.34 5.65 24.46
N ALA A 30 30.28 4.81 25.48
CA ALA A 30 30.41 3.36 25.32
C ALA A 30 29.04 2.72 25.03
N ALA A 31 29.07 1.60 24.31
CA ALA A 31 27.88 0.78 24.12
C ALA A 31 27.38 0.21 25.46
N ILE A 32 26.07 0.20 25.65
CA ILE A 32 25.43 -0.30 26.87
C ILE A 32 25.04 -1.76 26.63
N THR A 33 25.79 -2.68 27.22
CA THR A 33 25.45 -4.10 27.17
C THR A 33 24.17 -4.38 27.95
N GLY A 34 23.37 -5.35 27.51
CA GLY A 34 22.10 -5.62 28.18
C GLY A 34 21.07 -4.49 28.09
N ALA A 35 21.21 -3.50 27.21
CA ALA A 35 20.19 -2.46 27.03
C ALA A 35 18.87 -3.05 26.53
N THR A 36 17.74 -2.46 26.95
CA THR A 36 16.43 -2.67 26.32
C THR A 36 16.13 -1.46 25.45
N VAL A 37 15.62 -1.65 24.24
CA VAL A 37 15.33 -0.54 23.32
C VAL A 37 13.97 -0.74 22.69
N SER A 38 13.12 0.28 22.74
CA SER A 38 11.85 0.29 22.00
C SER A 38 12.11 0.29 20.50
N SER A 39 11.30 -0.40 19.71
CA SER A 39 11.43 -0.46 18.26
C SER A 39 10.86 0.75 17.53
N THR A 40 10.32 1.74 18.25
CA THR A 40 9.73 2.95 17.66
C THR A 40 10.76 3.70 16.82
N ILE A 41 10.38 4.15 15.62
CA ILE A 41 11.25 4.93 14.75
C ILE A 41 11.05 6.42 15.00
N LEU A 42 12.11 7.16 15.33
CA LEU A 42 12.07 8.62 15.39
C LEU A 42 12.28 9.19 13.99
N VAL A 43 11.29 9.90 13.44
CA VAL A 43 11.36 10.60 12.16
C VAL A 43 11.50 12.09 12.39
N ILE A 44 12.63 12.66 11.98
CA ILE A 44 12.95 14.08 12.13
C ILE A 44 12.81 14.74 10.77
N ALA A 45 11.88 15.70 10.66
CA ALA A 45 11.57 16.40 9.42
C ALA A 45 11.31 17.88 9.66
N ARG A 46 11.26 18.67 8.59
CA ARG A 46 10.95 20.11 8.65
C ARG A 46 9.50 20.37 9.04
N ASP A 47 8.59 19.54 8.56
CA ASP A 47 7.16 19.62 8.76
C ASP A 47 6.51 18.23 8.54
N GLN A 48 5.20 18.15 8.78
CA GLN A 48 4.44 16.91 8.68
C GLN A 48 4.34 16.38 7.24
N THR A 49 4.27 17.27 6.24
CA THR A 49 4.16 16.88 4.83
C THR A 49 5.47 16.24 4.37
N ALA A 50 6.61 16.86 4.69
CA ALA A 50 7.93 16.30 4.42
C ALA A 50 8.10 14.94 5.11
N ALA A 51 7.69 14.82 6.38
CA ALA A 51 7.73 13.54 7.10
C ALA A 51 6.90 12.46 6.39
N THR A 52 5.67 12.81 5.99
CA THR A 52 4.72 11.89 5.33
C THR A 52 5.25 11.41 3.99
N ASN A 53 5.57 12.34 3.10
CA ASN A 53 5.94 12.03 1.72
C ASN A 53 7.36 11.47 1.61
N GLY A 54 8.25 11.77 2.55
CA GLY A 54 9.63 11.29 2.52
C GLY A 54 9.89 10.01 3.34
N ALA A 55 9.06 9.68 4.33
CA ALA A 55 9.33 8.52 5.19
C ALA A 55 8.09 7.82 5.79
N THR A 56 7.17 8.54 6.42
CA THR A 56 6.20 7.89 7.32
C THR A 56 5.12 7.10 6.59
N SER A 57 4.75 7.46 5.35
CA SER A 57 3.81 6.64 4.56
C SER A 57 4.34 5.22 4.35
N GLY A 58 5.65 5.06 4.16
CA GLY A 58 6.30 3.75 4.09
C GLY A 58 6.20 2.97 5.39
N LEU A 59 6.52 3.60 6.52
CA LEU A 59 6.41 2.98 7.85
C LEU A 59 4.96 2.58 8.17
N GLN A 60 3.99 3.43 7.80
CA GLN A 60 2.57 3.13 7.90
C GLN A 60 2.16 1.93 7.03
N GLY A 61 2.69 1.80 5.81
CA GLY A 61 2.44 0.64 4.96
C GLY A 61 2.82 -0.68 5.63
N TYR A 62 3.97 -0.70 6.32
CA TYR A 62 4.39 -1.87 7.11
C TYR A 62 3.64 -2.00 8.44
N GLY A 63 3.04 -0.93 8.97
CA GLY A 63 2.47 -0.87 10.32
C GLY A 63 3.53 -0.70 11.42
N ILE A 64 4.70 -0.16 11.09
CA ILE A 64 5.81 0.06 12.03
C ILE A 64 5.53 1.31 12.88
N PRO A 65 5.55 1.22 14.22
CA PRO A 65 5.38 2.39 15.09
C PRO A 65 6.48 3.44 14.89
N TYR A 66 6.08 4.70 14.79
CA TYR A 66 6.98 5.83 14.63
C TYR A 66 6.50 7.07 15.40
N GLU A 67 7.41 8.01 15.64
CA GLU A 67 7.15 9.33 16.20
C GLU A 67 7.74 10.39 15.26
N VAL A 68 6.98 11.45 14.96
CA VAL A 68 7.47 12.57 14.14
C VAL A 68 7.91 13.72 15.04
N LEU A 69 9.15 14.15 14.87
CA LEU A 69 9.69 15.39 15.40
C LEU A 69 9.80 16.42 14.27
N THR A 70 8.95 17.45 14.31
CA THR A 70 9.05 18.59 13.39
C THR A 70 10.05 19.61 13.92
N VAL A 71 11.01 20.00 13.06
CA VAL A 71 12.07 20.94 13.39
C VAL A 71 11.97 22.15 12.46
N PRO A 72 11.31 23.24 12.88
CA PRO A 72 11.18 24.44 12.07
C PRO A 72 12.53 25.16 11.93
N GLN A 73 12.61 26.13 11.02
CA GLN A 73 13.83 26.94 10.79
C GLN A 73 14.33 27.65 12.06
N ALA A 74 13.44 28.03 12.98
CA ALA A 74 13.83 28.62 14.27
C ALA A 74 14.54 27.63 15.22
N GLY A 75 14.59 26.34 14.86
CA GLY A 75 15.09 25.26 15.69
C GLY A 75 14.08 24.81 16.75
N ILE A 76 14.52 23.87 17.58
CA ILE A 76 13.79 23.38 18.75
C ILE A 76 14.66 23.52 19.99
N SER A 77 14.03 23.73 21.15
CA SER A 77 14.74 23.87 22.43
C SER A 77 15.41 22.57 22.89
N SER A 78 14.81 21.42 22.59
CA SER A 78 15.30 20.11 23.02
C SER A 78 14.78 19.01 22.12
N LEU A 79 15.55 17.93 21.96
CA LEU A 79 15.09 16.67 21.38
C LEU A 79 14.07 16.00 22.32
N PRO A 80 13.22 15.09 21.82
CA PRO A 80 12.45 14.20 22.70
C PRO A 80 13.39 13.37 23.57
N VAL A 81 12.87 12.83 24.66
CA VAL A 81 13.65 11.99 25.59
C VAL A 81 14.10 10.74 24.86
N LEU A 82 15.39 10.65 24.52
CA LEU A 82 15.94 9.54 23.74
C LEU A 82 16.01 8.23 24.53
N ASN A 83 16.17 8.30 25.86
CA ASN A 83 16.24 7.14 26.73
C ASN A 83 15.55 7.41 28.08
N ALA A 84 14.70 6.48 28.53
CA ALA A 84 13.97 6.60 29.79
C ALA A 84 14.82 6.26 31.03
N SER A 85 15.92 5.53 30.84
CA SER A 85 16.90 5.24 31.89
C SER A 85 18.28 4.99 31.27
N ALA A 86 19.29 4.72 32.10
CA ALA A 86 20.63 4.37 31.65
C ALA A 86 20.69 3.06 30.84
N THR A 87 19.64 2.22 30.85
CA THR A 87 19.60 0.94 30.14
C THR A 87 18.34 0.76 29.30
N TYR A 88 17.57 1.83 29.09
CA TYR A 88 16.33 1.79 28.31
C TYR A 88 16.29 2.91 27.27
N GLY A 89 16.43 2.55 25.99
CA GLY A 89 16.31 3.46 24.85
C GLY A 89 14.87 3.54 24.32
N ASN A 90 14.41 4.74 23.96
CA ASN A 90 13.03 4.98 23.52
C ASN A 90 12.82 4.81 22.00
N TYR A 91 13.89 4.73 21.22
CA TYR A 91 13.82 4.62 19.76
C TYR A 91 14.77 3.57 19.20
N GLY A 92 14.26 2.72 18.29
CA GLY A 92 15.00 1.61 17.68
C GLY A 92 15.68 1.98 16.37
N GLY A 93 15.32 3.15 15.82
CA GLY A 93 15.86 3.74 14.61
C GLY A 93 15.61 5.23 14.57
N ILE A 94 16.45 5.95 13.83
CA ILE A 94 16.28 7.39 13.57
C ILE A 94 16.27 7.61 12.07
N VAL A 95 15.36 8.41 11.55
CA VAL A 95 15.31 8.86 10.16
C VAL A 95 15.35 10.37 10.16
N VAL A 96 16.28 10.98 9.43
CA VAL A 96 16.35 12.44 9.27
C VAL A 96 16.21 12.80 7.80
N LEU A 97 15.24 13.67 7.50
CA LEU A 97 14.96 14.14 6.15
C LEU A 97 15.60 15.49 5.91
N SER A 98 16.32 15.62 4.79
CA SER A 98 16.98 16.84 4.32
C SER A 98 17.89 17.50 5.37
N GLU A 99 18.40 16.70 6.31
CA GLU A 99 19.13 17.14 7.52
C GLU A 99 18.40 18.21 8.36
N VAL A 100 17.08 18.35 8.16
CA VAL A 100 16.28 19.52 8.55
C VAL A 100 16.99 20.85 8.26
N GLY A 101 17.60 20.91 7.08
CA GLY A 101 18.36 22.04 6.60
C GLY A 101 17.47 23.17 6.09
N TYR A 102 17.92 24.39 6.35
CA TYR A 102 17.29 25.63 5.88
C TYR A 102 18.36 26.58 5.35
N ASN A 103 17.94 27.50 4.49
CA ASN A 103 18.77 28.63 4.11
C ASN A 103 18.70 29.72 5.19
N TYR A 104 19.82 29.98 5.85
CA TYR A 104 20.02 31.12 6.73
C TYR A 104 20.86 32.15 5.98
N ASP A 105 20.16 32.98 5.20
CA ASP A 105 20.70 33.98 4.26
C ASP A 105 21.50 33.37 3.09
N SER A 106 22.81 33.19 3.28
CA SER A 106 23.74 32.69 2.26
C SER A 106 24.34 31.32 2.62
N GLN A 107 23.92 30.74 3.74
CA GLN A 107 24.41 29.45 4.22
C GLN A 107 23.26 28.48 4.42
N TYR A 108 23.43 27.26 3.93
CA TYR A 108 22.49 26.17 4.16
C TYR A 108 23.03 25.26 5.26
N TYR A 109 22.30 25.12 6.37
CA TYR A 109 22.69 24.24 7.47
C TYR A 109 21.47 23.73 8.25
N SER A 110 21.69 22.68 9.04
CA SER A 110 20.66 22.04 9.86
C SER A 110 20.09 22.97 10.92
N ALA A 111 18.75 22.96 11.10
CA ALA A 111 18.09 23.61 12.22
C ALA A 111 18.36 22.91 13.58
N LEU A 112 18.90 21.69 13.58
CA LEU A 112 19.41 21.05 14.79
C LEU A 112 20.81 21.57 15.12
N THR A 113 21.00 21.94 16.38
CA THR A 113 22.30 22.38 16.91
C THR A 113 23.31 21.23 16.95
N ARG A 114 24.61 21.56 17.01
CA ARG A 114 25.67 20.55 17.17
C ARG A 114 25.49 19.70 18.44
N VAL A 115 24.97 20.28 19.52
CA VAL A 115 24.70 19.56 20.78
C VAL A 115 23.60 18.51 20.56
N GLN A 116 22.54 18.85 19.84
CA GLN A 116 21.46 17.92 19.50
C GLN A 116 21.95 16.81 18.56
N TRP A 117 22.75 17.15 17.55
CA TRP A 117 23.40 16.15 16.69
C TRP A 117 24.30 15.18 17.47
N ASN A 118 25.15 15.70 18.36
CA ASN A 118 25.98 14.88 19.23
C ASN A 118 25.12 13.98 20.13
N ALA A 119 23.98 14.45 20.65
CA ALA A 119 23.09 13.63 21.45
C ALA A 119 22.50 12.45 20.66
N LEU A 120 22.08 12.67 19.41
CA LEU A 120 21.62 11.59 18.52
C LEU A 120 22.75 10.58 18.24
N TRP A 121 23.97 11.06 17.93
CA TRP A 121 25.12 10.18 17.69
C TRP A 121 25.54 9.39 18.92
N ASN A 122 25.49 10.01 20.10
CA ASN A 122 25.77 9.33 21.36
C ASN A 122 24.74 8.23 21.61
N TYR A 123 23.46 8.51 21.35
CA TYR A 123 22.39 7.54 21.46
C TYR A 123 22.60 6.33 20.52
N GLN A 124 23.02 6.57 19.27
CA GLN A 124 23.39 5.48 18.35
C GLN A 124 24.47 4.57 18.94
N THR A 125 25.54 5.15 19.47
CA THR A 125 26.66 4.38 20.04
C THR A 125 26.24 3.62 21.30
N GLN A 126 25.48 4.27 22.19
CA GLN A 126 25.06 3.71 23.48
C GLN A 126 24.09 2.55 23.31
N PHE A 127 23.13 2.66 22.40
CA PHE A 127 22.04 1.70 22.26
C PHE A 127 22.13 0.83 21.00
N GLY A 128 23.14 1.01 20.14
CA GLY A 128 23.28 0.22 18.89
C GLY A 128 22.24 0.58 17.83
N VAL A 129 21.72 1.82 17.86
CA VAL A 129 20.63 2.28 16.99
C VAL A 129 21.17 2.80 15.65
N ARG A 130 20.49 2.44 14.56
CA ARG A 130 20.81 2.87 13.19
C ARG A 130 20.16 4.22 12.85
N MET A 131 20.82 5.01 12.00
CA MET A 131 20.29 6.28 11.49
C MET A 131 20.17 6.26 9.96
N VAL A 132 19.05 6.70 9.41
CA VAL A 132 18.87 6.93 7.98
C VAL A 132 18.86 8.42 7.70
N ARG A 133 19.55 8.82 6.62
CA ARG A 133 19.62 10.19 6.11
C ARG A 133 19.03 10.20 4.71
N LEU A 134 17.87 10.82 4.55
CA LEU A 134 17.17 10.94 3.28
C LEU A 134 17.32 12.37 2.74
N ASP A 135 17.36 12.54 1.42
CA ASP A 135 17.45 13.85 0.77
C ASP A 135 18.66 14.69 1.21
N VAL A 136 19.85 14.10 1.30
CA VAL A 136 21.02 14.85 1.79
C VAL A 136 22.02 15.17 0.69
N PHE A 137 22.73 16.28 0.86
CA PHE A 137 23.82 16.67 -0.03
C PHE A 137 25.09 15.86 0.28
N PRO A 138 25.82 15.33 -0.72
CA PRO A 138 27.04 14.56 -0.47
C PRO A 138 28.16 15.43 0.14
N THR A 139 28.72 15.00 1.27
CA THR A 139 29.79 15.70 1.99
C THR A 139 30.83 14.74 2.56
N SER A 140 31.98 15.28 3.00
CA SER A 140 33.05 14.49 3.61
C SER A 140 32.61 13.75 4.88
N ASP A 141 31.57 14.23 5.57
CA ASP A 141 31.00 13.56 6.75
C ASP A 141 30.38 12.19 6.40
N PHE A 142 30.03 11.99 5.13
CA PHE A 142 29.51 10.73 4.59
C PHE A 142 30.58 9.92 3.84
N GLY A 143 31.84 10.37 3.88
CA GLY A 143 32.94 9.77 3.11
C GLY A 143 32.80 9.99 1.61
N THR A 144 32.05 11.03 1.20
CA THR A 144 31.77 11.34 -0.21
C THR A 144 32.04 12.81 -0.55
N VAL A 145 32.01 13.14 -1.84
CA VAL A 145 31.91 14.51 -2.35
C VAL A 145 30.85 14.54 -3.45
N SER A 146 30.17 15.67 -3.62
CA SER A 146 29.25 15.86 -4.75
C SER A 146 30.05 16.04 -6.04
N ILE A 147 29.55 15.44 -7.12
CA ILE A 147 30.07 15.65 -8.49
C ILE A 147 29.09 16.42 -9.38
N GLY A 148 27.99 16.94 -8.81
CA GLY A 148 26.97 17.72 -9.49
C GLY A 148 25.57 17.48 -8.94
N GLY A 149 24.59 18.21 -9.49
CA GLY A 149 23.17 18.00 -9.25
C GLY A 149 22.41 17.93 -10.58
N SER A 150 21.38 17.09 -10.65
CA SER A 150 20.64 16.79 -11.89
C SER A 150 19.16 16.58 -11.61
N VAL A 151 18.33 16.80 -12.63
CA VAL A 151 16.91 16.41 -12.69
C VAL A 151 16.63 15.48 -13.88
N ALA A 152 17.67 15.10 -14.62
CA ALA A 152 17.54 14.15 -15.72
C ALA A 152 17.12 12.78 -15.20
N ASP A 153 16.53 11.94 -16.05
CA ASP A 153 16.30 10.56 -15.65
C ASP A 153 17.63 9.78 -15.64
N GLU A 154 18.19 9.62 -14.45
CA GLU A 154 19.40 8.83 -14.18
C GLU A 154 19.04 7.64 -13.28
N PRO A 155 18.50 6.54 -13.83
CA PRO A 155 17.90 5.47 -13.05
C PRO A 155 18.75 4.98 -11.88
N VAL A 156 18.11 4.76 -10.73
CA VAL A 156 18.78 4.22 -9.54
C VAL A 156 18.94 2.71 -9.70
N ILE A 157 20.12 2.19 -9.36
CA ILE A 157 20.45 0.77 -9.37
C ILE A 157 21.01 0.38 -8.01
N PHE A 158 20.44 -0.63 -7.36
CA PHE A 158 21.07 -1.24 -6.19
C PHE A 158 22.30 -2.05 -6.62
N THR A 159 23.47 -1.64 -6.15
CA THR A 159 24.75 -2.32 -6.42
C THR A 159 25.08 -3.36 -5.35
N ASN A 160 24.57 -3.18 -4.13
CA ASN A 160 24.77 -4.11 -3.04
C ASN A 160 23.58 -4.09 -2.07
N VAL A 161 22.88 -5.23 -1.95
CA VAL A 161 21.70 -5.39 -1.08
C VAL A 161 22.02 -6.13 0.23
N THR A 162 23.29 -6.45 0.51
CA THR A 162 23.69 -7.27 1.68
C THR A 162 23.33 -6.63 3.03
N GLY A 163 23.19 -5.30 3.08
CA GLY A 163 22.79 -4.60 4.31
C GLY A 163 21.31 -4.77 4.69
N PHE A 164 20.46 -5.21 3.77
CA PHE A 164 18.99 -5.22 3.92
C PHE A 164 18.35 -6.39 3.15
N GLN A 165 18.94 -7.58 3.23
CA GLN A 165 18.51 -8.76 2.47
C GLN A 165 17.04 -9.15 2.69
N THR A 166 16.49 -8.93 3.89
CA THR A 166 15.08 -9.19 4.21
C THR A 166 14.11 -8.32 3.41
N ALA A 167 14.58 -7.23 2.80
CA ALA A 167 13.79 -6.39 1.92
C ALA A 167 13.37 -7.13 0.63
N GLY A 168 14.06 -8.21 0.23
CA GLY A 168 13.71 -8.96 -0.99
C GLY A 168 13.84 -8.14 -2.28
N LEU A 169 14.75 -7.17 -2.30
CA LEU A 169 15.02 -6.30 -3.46
C LEU A 169 16.10 -6.94 -4.35
N LYS A 170 15.92 -6.86 -5.66
CA LYS A 170 16.86 -7.42 -6.63
C LYS A 170 17.96 -6.40 -6.97
N SER A 171 19.21 -6.81 -6.80
CA SER A 171 20.37 -6.02 -7.22
C SER A 171 20.48 -5.93 -8.75
N GLY A 172 21.10 -4.86 -9.26
CA GLY A 172 21.36 -4.67 -10.68
C GLY A 172 20.15 -4.24 -11.51
N GLN A 173 18.99 -4.07 -10.89
CA GLN A 173 17.78 -3.56 -11.54
C GLN A 173 17.78 -2.04 -11.51
N ASN A 174 17.49 -1.41 -12.66
CA ASN A 174 17.30 0.03 -12.76
C ASN A 174 15.85 0.41 -12.43
N VAL A 175 15.66 1.60 -11.86
CA VAL A 175 14.35 2.22 -11.69
C VAL A 175 14.46 3.69 -12.10
N SER A 176 13.56 4.15 -12.97
CA SER A 176 13.53 5.55 -13.41
C SER A 176 13.32 6.49 -12.22
N ILE A 177 14.02 7.60 -12.23
CA ILE A 177 13.85 8.70 -11.27
C ILE A 177 13.56 10.01 -12.00
N ALA A 178 12.89 9.91 -13.15
CA ALA A 178 12.48 11.07 -13.92
C ALA A 178 11.80 12.13 -13.04
N ASN A 179 12.23 13.39 -13.19
CA ASN A 179 11.75 14.54 -12.43
C ASN A 179 12.09 14.55 -10.92
N ILE A 180 12.95 13.64 -10.44
CA ILE A 180 13.48 13.67 -9.08
C ILE A 180 14.86 14.32 -9.11
N PHE A 181 15.03 15.45 -8.41
CA PHE A 181 16.34 16.06 -8.23
C PHE A 181 17.28 15.13 -7.46
N HIS A 182 18.55 15.05 -7.84
CA HIS A 182 19.50 14.19 -7.16
C HIS A 182 20.92 14.72 -7.29
N ASN A 183 21.81 14.25 -6.39
CA ASN A 183 23.19 14.67 -6.33
C ASN A 183 24.10 13.44 -6.45
N PRO A 184 24.53 13.07 -7.66
CA PRO A 184 25.54 12.03 -7.82
C PRO A 184 26.77 12.34 -6.97
N ALA A 185 27.27 11.31 -6.29
CA ALA A 185 28.41 11.42 -5.38
C ALA A 185 29.58 10.57 -5.85
N GLN A 186 30.79 10.95 -5.39
CA GLN A 186 31.98 10.11 -5.45
C GLN A 186 32.41 9.74 -4.03
N ILE A 187 32.66 8.45 -3.79
CA ILE A 187 33.23 7.99 -2.52
C ILE A 187 34.71 8.37 -2.46
N THR A 188 35.10 9.10 -1.41
CA THR A 188 36.47 9.56 -1.16
C THR A 188 37.09 8.91 0.08
N ASN A 189 36.28 8.30 0.95
CA ASN A 189 36.76 7.57 2.13
C ASN A 189 36.08 6.20 2.28
N THR A 190 36.70 5.18 1.67
CA THR A 190 36.23 3.79 1.73
C THR A 190 36.41 3.12 3.09
N SER A 191 37.15 3.74 4.03
CA SER A 191 37.30 3.20 5.39
C SER A 191 36.03 3.36 6.22
N ILE A 192 35.18 4.34 5.88
CA ILE A 192 33.91 4.56 6.55
C ILE A 192 32.71 4.34 5.65
N ALA A 193 32.83 4.42 4.32
CA ALA A 193 31.70 4.42 3.39
C ALA A 193 31.82 3.30 2.35
N TRP A 194 30.70 2.64 2.08
CA TRP A 194 30.56 1.74 0.94
C TRP A 194 29.26 1.99 0.19
N GLU A 195 29.29 1.83 -1.13
CA GLU A 195 28.15 2.06 -2.03
C GLU A 195 27.14 0.91 -1.96
N PHE A 196 25.87 1.24 -1.79
CA PHE A 196 24.78 0.27 -1.94
C PHE A 196 23.86 0.57 -3.14
N ALA A 197 23.88 1.80 -3.65
CA ALA A 197 23.12 2.23 -4.82
C ALA A 197 23.86 3.29 -5.64
N LYS A 198 23.64 3.31 -6.96
CA LYS A 198 24.20 4.29 -7.90
C LYS A 198 23.14 4.87 -8.84
N PHE A 199 23.37 6.09 -9.33
CA PHE A 199 22.65 6.69 -10.45
C PHE A 199 23.30 6.20 -11.74
N SER A 200 22.71 5.19 -12.38
CA SER A 200 23.18 4.62 -13.64
C SER A 200 24.72 4.47 -13.71
N ASN A 201 25.40 5.32 -14.48
CA ASN A 201 26.86 5.41 -14.54
C ASN A 201 27.39 6.79 -14.15
N VAL A 202 26.54 7.66 -13.57
CA VAL A 202 26.87 9.05 -13.26
C VAL A 202 27.58 9.16 -11.91
N GLY A 203 27.12 8.44 -10.89
CA GLY A 203 27.77 8.42 -9.58
C GLY A 203 26.99 7.63 -8.52
N THR A 204 27.50 7.63 -7.29
CA THR A 204 26.87 6.99 -6.15
C THR A 204 25.57 7.69 -5.78
N ALA A 205 24.50 6.92 -5.56
CA ALA A 205 23.18 7.39 -5.13
C ALA A 205 22.96 7.20 -3.62
N GLY A 206 23.64 6.23 -3.02
CA GLY A 206 23.59 6.03 -1.58
C GLY A 206 24.76 5.22 -1.04
N VAL A 207 25.15 5.55 0.20
CA VAL A 207 26.20 4.87 0.95
C VAL A 207 25.71 4.39 2.30
N ILE A 208 26.30 3.31 2.80
CA ILE A 208 26.23 2.98 4.23
C ILE A 208 27.56 3.37 4.86
N ASN A 209 27.48 4.11 5.97
CA ASN A 209 28.64 4.48 6.77
C ASN A 209 28.78 3.63 8.03
N GLN A 210 30.03 3.28 8.35
CA GLN A 210 30.47 2.77 9.65
C GLN A 210 31.47 3.76 10.25
N ILE A 211 31.06 4.51 11.28
CA ILE A 211 31.88 5.55 11.93
C ILE A 211 32.07 5.18 13.39
N GLY A 212 33.16 4.47 13.68
CA GLY A 212 33.32 3.79 14.97
C GLY A 212 32.20 2.76 15.14
N ALA A 213 31.45 2.84 16.23
CA ALA A 213 30.27 1.99 16.47
C ALA A 213 28.98 2.51 15.80
N ARG A 214 28.97 3.74 15.27
CA ARG A 214 27.77 4.32 14.65
C ARG A 214 27.59 3.82 13.23
N GLN A 215 26.34 3.56 12.88
CA GLN A 215 25.91 3.14 11.55
C GLN A 215 24.92 4.12 10.97
N GLN A 216 25.10 4.51 9.71
CA GLN A 216 24.08 5.28 9.00
C GLN A 216 23.93 4.86 7.53
N MET A 217 22.71 4.93 6.99
CA MET A 217 22.43 4.80 5.56
C MET A 217 22.08 6.18 5.02
N VAL A 218 22.71 6.57 3.91
CA VAL A 218 22.63 7.92 3.36
C VAL A 218 22.17 7.86 1.91
N TRP A 219 21.17 8.66 1.57
CA TRP A 219 20.60 8.78 0.24
C TRP A 219 20.76 10.19 -0.31
N PHE A 220 21.24 10.31 -1.55
CA PHE A 220 21.54 11.58 -2.22
C PHE A 220 20.43 12.03 -3.19
N LEU A 221 19.19 11.67 -2.88
CA LEU A 221 17.97 12.05 -3.57
C LEU A 221 16.80 12.15 -2.57
N PRO A 222 15.78 12.97 -2.85
CA PRO A 222 14.55 13.02 -2.08
C PRO A 222 13.67 11.80 -2.38
N PHE A 223 12.80 11.51 -1.43
CA PHE A 223 11.74 10.53 -1.54
C PHE A 223 10.42 11.28 -1.66
N ALA A 224 9.61 10.88 -2.65
CA ALA A 224 8.29 11.42 -2.93
C ALA A 224 7.29 10.28 -3.03
N LEU A 225 6.96 9.69 -1.89
CA LEU A 225 6.09 8.51 -1.78
C LEU A 225 4.66 8.77 -2.29
N ASP A 226 4.26 10.03 -2.36
CA ASP A 226 2.96 10.47 -2.83
C ASP A 226 2.79 10.38 -4.36
N TRP A 227 3.86 10.39 -5.16
CA TRP A 227 3.72 10.33 -6.63
C TRP A 227 4.74 9.45 -7.34
N ALA A 228 5.92 9.20 -6.76
CA ALA A 228 6.98 8.48 -7.45
C ALA A 228 6.94 6.96 -7.17
N PRO A 229 6.78 6.10 -8.20
CA PRO A 229 6.91 4.65 -8.02
C PRO A 229 8.31 4.25 -7.54
N SER A 230 9.35 4.95 -8.00
CA SER A 230 10.73 4.71 -7.58
C SER A 230 10.95 4.98 -6.10
N SER A 231 10.37 6.04 -5.53
CA SER A 231 10.45 6.28 -4.09
C SER A 231 9.78 5.16 -3.29
N ASN A 232 8.63 4.68 -3.78
CA ASN A 232 7.92 3.55 -3.15
C ASN A 232 8.69 2.23 -3.26
N TYR A 233 9.51 2.03 -4.29
CA TYR A 233 10.43 0.90 -4.38
C TYR A 233 11.65 1.05 -3.46
N LEU A 234 12.33 2.20 -3.53
CA LEU A 234 13.61 2.43 -2.86
C LEU A 234 13.47 2.47 -1.33
N GLN A 235 12.30 2.86 -0.80
CA GLN A 235 12.08 3.01 0.65
C GLN A 235 12.30 1.70 1.42
N HIS A 236 12.03 0.57 0.77
CA HIS A 236 12.12 -0.74 1.40
C HIS A 236 13.55 -1.09 1.82
N ALA A 237 14.56 -0.54 1.14
CA ALA A 237 15.96 -0.73 1.52
C ALA A 237 16.25 -0.08 2.88
N TRP A 238 15.88 1.19 3.06
CA TRP A 238 16.18 1.89 4.32
C TRP A 238 15.29 1.41 5.47
N ILE A 239 14.01 1.07 5.21
CA ILE A 239 13.10 0.53 6.23
C ILE A 239 13.64 -0.79 6.79
N ASN A 240 14.02 -1.73 5.92
CA ASN A 240 14.57 -3.01 6.36
C ASN A 240 15.96 -2.84 6.98
N TRP A 241 16.78 -1.92 6.47
CA TRP A 241 18.10 -1.68 7.03
C TRP A 241 18.03 -1.09 8.44
N VAL A 242 17.21 -0.05 8.67
CA VAL A 242 17.13 0.62 9.98
C VAL A 242 16.53 -0.28 11.05
N THR A 243 15.57 -1.13 10.67
CA THR A 243 14.93 -2.11 11.56
C THR A 243 15.69 -3.42 11.69
N ARG A 244 16.75 -3.65 10.89
CA ARG A 244 17.43 -4.96 10.76
C ARG A 244 16.49 -6.10 10.34
N GLY A 245 15.40 -5.78 9.65
CA GLY A 245 14.35 -6.74 9.31
C GLY A 245 13.54 -7.25 10.52
N LEU A 246 13.63 -6.57 11.67
CA LEU A 246 12.94 -6.89 12.91
C LEU A 246 11.99 -5.74 13.31
N TYR A 247 10.68 -5.97 13.24
CA TYR A 247 9.71 -4.92 13.55
C TYR A 247 8.32 -5.47 13.89
N VAL A 248 7.54 -4.69 14.64
CA VAL A 248 6.06 -4.82 14.64
C VAL A 248 5.58 -4.33 13.29
N GLY A 249 4.85 -5.18 12.59
CA GLY A 249 4.43 -4.89 11.23
C GLY A 249 4.45 -6.13 10.35
N PHE A 250 4.04 -5.92 9.10
CA PHE A 250 3.79 -6.95 8.11
C PHE A 250 3.98 -6.39 6.71
N ARG A 251 4.54 -7.19 5.80
CA ARG A 251 4.65 -6.85 4.37
C ARG A 251 3.90 -7.90 3.55
N ARG A 252 2.95 -7.45 2.75
CA ARG A 252 2.19 -8.29 1.82
C ARG A 252 1.70 -7.46 0.64
N LEU A 253 1.81 -8.03 -0.55
CA LEU A 253 1.14 -7.55 -1.75
C LEU A 253 -0.19 -8.27 -1.89
N TYR A 254 -1.28 -7.53 -1.76
CA TYR A 254 -2.58 -7.98 -2.23
C TYR A 254 -2.83 -7.41 -3.63
N LEU A 255 -3.08 -8.28 -4.61
CA LEU A 255 -3.42 -7.91 -5.97
C LEU A 255 -4.83 -8.44 -6.27
N SER A 256 -5.82 -7.61 -6.01
CA SER A 256 -7.23 -7.94 -6.26
C SER A 256 -7.73 -7.10 -7.44
N THR A 257 -8.20 -7.77 -8.48
CA THR A 257 -8.77 -7.16 -9.69
C THR A 257 -10.25 -7.53 -9.73
N GLN A 258 -11.10 -6.53 -9.48
CA GLN A 258 -12.54 -6.68 -9.51
C GLN A 258 -13.05 -6.29 -10.89
N VAL A 259 -13.88 -7.15 -11.48
CA VAL A 259 -14.52 -6.94 -12.78
C VAL A 259 -16.01 -6.75 -12.53
N ASP A 260 -16.44 -5.51 -12.70
CA ASP A 260 -17.82 -5.09 -12.56
C ASP A 260 -18.63 -5.45 -13.84
N ASP A 261 -19.94 -5.30 -13.78
CA ASP A 261 -20.90 -5.40 -14.90
C ASP A 261 -21.02 -6.77 -15.58
N MET A 262 -20.62 -7.88 -14.94
CA MET A 262 -20.76 -9.19 -15.57
C MET A 262 -22.23 -9.52 -15.84
N PHE A 263 -22.49 -10.09 -17.01
CA PHE A 263 -23.80 -10.32 -17.66
C PHE A 263 -24.45 -9.11 -18.33
N LEU A 264 -24.02 -7.88 -18.03
CA LEU A 264 -24.53 -6.69 -18.71
C LEU A 264 -23.90 -6.49 -20.09
N GLU A 265 -24.61 -5.74 -20.92
CA GLU A 265 -24.08 -5.15 -22.13
C GLU A 265 -23.65 -3.70 -21.87
N THR A 266 -22.39 -3.35 -22.16
CA THR A 266 -21.85 -2.01 -21.90
C THR A 266 -21.72 -1.23 -23.21
N PRO A 267 -22.31 -0.01 -23.32
CA PRO A 267 -22.03 0.90 -24.41
C PRO A 267 -20.55 1.30 -24.44
N LEU A 268 -19.91 1.20 -25.60
CA LEU A 268 -18.50 1.51 -25.78
C LEU A 268 -18.29 3.01 -25.99
N TYR A 269 -17.25 3.56 -25.35
CA TYR A 269 -16.79 4.92 -25.63
C TYR A 269 -16.36 5.06 -27.09
N ARG A 270 -15.64 4.05 -27.60
CA ARG A 270 -15.35 3.88 -29.02
C ARG A 270 -15.31 2.41 -29.43
N PRO A 271 -15.84 2.07 -30.61
CA PRO A 271 -16.59 2.94 -31.52
C PRO A 271 -17.97 3.34 -30.94
N ASP A 272 -18.31 4.63 -31.07
CA ASP A 272 -19.58 5.18 -30.57
C ASP A 272 -20.79 4.49 -31.19
N GLY A 273 -21.85 4.30 -30.40
CA GLY A 273 -23.06 3.57 -30.79
C GLY A 273 -22.89 2.05 -30.90
N GLN A 274 -21.76 1.49 -30.48
CA GLN A 274 -21.58 0.05 -30.31
C GLN A 274 -21.60 -0.32 -28.84
N THR A 275 -21.93 -1.57 -28.59
CA THR A 275 -21.97 -2.18 -27.28
C THR A 275 -21.12 -3.44 -27.28
N TYR A 276 -20.74 -3.89 -26.09
CA TYR A 276 -20.07 -5.18 -25.93
C TYR A 276 -20.58 -5.89 -24.69
N ARG A 277 -20.76 -7.20 -24.82
CA ARG A 277 -21.06 -8.14 -23.75
C ARG A 277 -19.98 -9.24 -23.76
N CYS A 278 -19.40 -9.53 -22.60
CA CYS A 278 -18.41 -10.58 -22.42
C CYS A 278 -18.97 -11.94 -22.86
N LYS A 279 -18.11 -12.80 -23.43
CA LYS A 279 -18.51 -14.12 -23.95
C LYS A 279 -17.79 -15.24 -23.21
N PRO A 280 -18.35 -16.47 -23.22
CA PRO A 280 -17.68 -17.66 -22.69
C PRO A 280 -16.22 -17.82 -23.15
N GLU A 281 -15.92 -17.59 -24.43
CA GLU A 281 -14.57 -17.80 -24.97
C GLU A 281 -13.57 -16.73 -24.50
N ASP A 282 -14.05 -15.54 -24.13
CA ASP A 282 -13.21 -14.53 -23.48
C ASP A 282 -12.75 -15.05 -22.11
N LEU A 283 -13.65 -15.67 -21.35
CA LEU A 283 -13.38 -16.20 -20.02
C LEU A 283 -12.50 -17.47 -20.05
N ASP A 284 -12.69 -18.37 -21.03
CA ASP A 284 -11.80 -19.53 -21.24
C ASP A 284 -10.34 -19.10 -21.38
N LEU A 285 -10.10 -18.04 -22.18
CA LEU A 285 -8.77 -17.48 -22.38
C LEU A 285 -8.24 -16.84 -21.10
N HIS A 286 -9.10 -16.22 -20.28
CA HIS A 286 -8.72 -15.72 -18.97
C HIS A 286 -8.35 -16.83 -17.98
N VAL A 287 -9.07 -17.95 -17.94
CA VAL A 287 -8.73 -19.11 -17.09
C VAL A 287 -7.34 -19.65 -17.43
N ALA A 288 -7.06 -19.84 -18.72
CA ALA A 288 -5.75 -20.29 -19.21
C ALA A 288 -4.64 -19.28 -18.89
N TRP A 289 -4.93 -17.98 -19.07
CA TRP A 289 -4.00 -16.91 -18.76
C TRP A 289 -3.68 -16.80 -17.26
N GLN A 290 -4.68 -16.86 -16.38
CA GLN A 290 -4.47 -16.83 -14.92
C GLN A 290 -3.55 -17.96 -14.48
N THR A 291 -3.74 -19.17 -15.02
CA THR A 291 -2.85 -20.32 -14.77
C THR A 291 -1.41 -20.01 -15.17
N THR A 292 -1.25 -19.42 -16.36
CA THR A 292 0.06 -19.03 -16.91
C THR A 292 0.72 -17.91 -16.10
N LEU A 293 -0.04 -16.92 -15.64
CA LEU A 293 0.44 -15.83 -14.80
C LEU A 293 0.91 -16.35 -13.44
N ASN A 294 0.08 -17.15 -12.76
CA ASN A 294 0.41 -17.76 -11.48
C ASN A 294 1.71 -18.59 -11.54
N ALA A 295 1.91 -19.34 -12.63
CA ALA A 295 3.11 -20.15 -12.82
C ALA A 295 4.41 -19.31 -12.96
N LYS A 296 4.31 -18.05 -13.39
CA LYS A 296 5.46 -17.13 -13.49
C LYS A 296 5.74 -16.38 -12.18
N MET A 297 4.72 -16.22 -11.33
CA MET A 297 4.82 -15.44 -10.10
C MET A 297 5.74 -16.10 -9.06
N PRO A 298 6.32 -15.32 -8.12
CA PRO A 298 7.17 -15.87 -7.07
C PRO A 298 6.45 -16.95 -6.26
N LYS A 299 7.19 -17.95 -5.79
CA LYS A 299 6.64 -19.08 -5.03
C LYS A 299 5.72 -18.60 -3.90
N GLY A 300 4.56 -19.23 -3.77
CA GLY A 300 3.55 -18.87 -2.77
C GLY A 300 2.57 -17.79 -3.22
N SER A 301 2.77 -17.23 -4.42
CA SER A 301 1.78 -16.35 -5.01
C SER A 301 0.51 -17.11 -5.38
N GLU A 302 -0.61 -16.39 -5.37
CA GLU A 302 -1.89 -16.84 -5.90
C GLU A 302 -2.64 -15.62 -6.42
N TYR A 303 -3.02 -15.65 -7.68
CA TYR A 303 -3.83 -14.64 -8.34
C TYR A 303 -5.09 -15.26 -8.93
N TYR A 304 -6.22 -14.58 -8.76
CA TYR A 304 -7.47 -14.83 -9.45
C TYR A 304 -8.21 -13.49 -9.59
N MET A 305 -9.09 -13.37 -10.58
CA MET A 305 -10.00 -12.24 -10.72
C MET A 305 -11.23 -12.46 -9.84
N GLU A 306 -11.82 -11.37 -9.36
CA GLU A 306 -13.11 -11.37 -8.69
C GLU A 306 -14.16 -10.70 -9.58
N ILE A 307 -15.27 -11.37 -9.83
CA ILE A 307 -16.30 -10.94 -10.77
C ILE A 307 -17.54 -10.47 -10.00
N GLY A 308 -17.98 -9.25 -10.28
CA GLY A 308 -19.24 -8.64 -9.83
C GLY A 308 -20.36 -8.93 -10.83
N HIS A 309 -21.43 -9.58 -10.37
CA HIS A 309 -22.49 -10.08 -11.24
C HIS A 309 -23.80 -9.31 -11.11
N ASN A 310 -24.45 -9.08 -12.27
CA ASN A 310 -25.76 -8.48 -12.41
C ASN A 310 -26.75 -9.48 -13.02
N GLY A 311 -27.54 -10.13 -12.17
CA GLY A 311 -28.43 -11.21 -12.60
C GLY A 311 -29.51 -10.79 -13.59
N ASN A 312 -29.88 -9.51 -13.66
CA ASN A 312 -30.84 -9.06 -14.65
C ASN A 312 -30.29 -9.17 -16.08
N GLY A 313 -28.97 -8.99 -16.29
CA GLY A 313 -28.36 -9.10 -17.61
C GLY A 313 -28.32 -10.53 -18.16
N ASP A 314 -28.35 -11.54 -17.27
CA ASP A 314 -28.59 -12.94 -17.64
C ASP A 314 -30.04 -13.09 -18.13
N ILE A 315 -31.01 -12.67 -17.30
CA ILE A 315 -32.43 -12.76 -17.64
C ILE A 315 -32.80 -11.98 -18.91
N GLU A 316 -32.24 -10.80 -19.13
CA GLU A 316 -32.42 -10.02 -20.36
C GLU A 316 -31.88 -10.77 -21.57
N SER A 317 -30.65 -11.31 -21.47
CA SER A 317 -30.05 -12.09 -22.55
C SER A 317 -30.86 -13.36 -22.86
N ALA A 318 -31.39 -14.03 -21.84
CA ALA A 318 -32.24 -15.20 -22.00
C ALA A 318 -33.59 -14.85 -22.67
N THR A 319 -34.25 -13.80 -22.18
CA THR A 319 -35.59 -13.38 -22.63
C THR A 319 -35.59 -12.76 -24.03
N ASP A 320 -34.48 -12.16 -24.48
CA ASP A 320 -34.30 -11.64 -25.85
C ASP A 320 -33.94 -12.74 -26.88
N THR A 321 -34.53 -13.93 -26.71
CA THR A 321 -34.40 -15.04 -27.65
C THR A 321 -35.78 -15.63 -27.99
N ASN A 322 -35.86 -16.36 -29.11
CA ASN A 322 -37.11 -17.04 -29.47
C ASN A 322 -37.48 -18.13 -28.44
N GLU A 323 -36.49 -18.76 -27.81
CA GLU A 323 -36.71 -19.78 -26.78
C GLU A 323 -37.17 -19.14 -25.46
N GLY A 324 -36.51 -18.06 -25.04
CA GLY A 324 -36.86 -17.31 -23.83
C GLY A 324 -38.26 -16.71 -23.88
N ALA A 325 -38.71 -16.26 -25.06
CA ALA A 325 -40.08 -15.78 -25.25
C ALA A 325 -41.15 -16.82 -24.87
N GLU A 326 -40.84 -18.12 -24.93
CA GLU A 326 -41.73 -19.21 -24.55
C GLU A 326 -41.43 -19.78 -23.15
N ALA A 327 -40.15 -19.88 -22.79
CA ALA A 327 -39.68 -20.55 -21.58
C ALA A 327 -39.62 -19.64 -20.34
N CYS A 328 -39.34 -18.35 -20.51
CA CYS A 328 -39.20 -17.42 -19.41
C CYS A 328 -40.54 -16.85 -18.97
N ASN A 329 -40.79 -16.88 -17.65
CA ASN A 329 -41.94 -16.24 -17.03
C ASN A 329 -41.50 -15.51 -15.75
N PRO A 330 -41.46 -14.17 -15.73
CA PRO A 330 -41.85 -13.24 -16.81
C PRO A 330 -41.02 -13.37 -18.10
N SER A 331 -41.60 -12.93 -19.23
CA SER A 331 -40.98 -13.01 -20.56
C SER A 331 -40.06 -11.83 -20.89
N SER A 332 -39.62 -11.09 -19.89
CA SER A 332 -38.64 -10.00 -19.98
C SER A 332 -37.86 -9.92 -18.68
N GLY A 333 -36.70 -9.28 -18.70
CA GLY A 333 -36.03 -8.81 -17.49
C GLY A 333 -36.79 -7.69 -16.79
N ILE A 334 -36.18 -7.15 -15.73
CA ILE A 334 -36.62 -5.90 -15.10
C ILE A 334 -36.16 -4.73 -15.96
N GLU A 335 -37.13 -3.93 -16.37
CA GLU A 335 -36.94 -2.79 -17.26
C GLU A 335 -37.54 -1.54 -16.63
N TYR A 336 -36.83 -0.41 -16.75
CA TYR A 336 -37.29 0.91 -16.33
C TYR A 336 -36.69 1.99 -17.24
N PRO A 337 -37.28 3.19 -17.31
CA PRO A 337 -36.73 4.28 -18.12
C PRO A 337 -35.30 4.64 -17.71
N ASP A 338 -34.48 5.05 -18.68
CA ASP A 338 -33.10 5.50 -18.47
C ASP A 338 -32.99 6.45 -17.27
N GLN A 339 -32.04 6.15 -16.40
CA GLN A 339 -31.73 6.98 -15.25
C GLN A 339 -30.88 8.18 -15.68
N ILE A 340 -31.13 9.33 -15.05
CA ILE A 340 -30.26 10.49 -15.20
C ILE A 340 -29.27 10.45 -14.04
N ASP A 341 -27.98 10.29 -14.36
CA ASP A 341 -26.92 10.28 -13.36
C ASP A 341 -26.93 11.57 -12.54
N GLY A 342 -27.08 11.40 -11.22
CA GLY A 342 -26.94 12.49 -10.26
C GLY A 342 -25.47 12.74 -9.90
N PRO A 343 -25.17 13.81 -9.16
CA PRO A 343 -23.86 13.94 -8.53
C PRO A 343 -23.62 12.73 -7.61
N PRO A 344 -22.52 11.98 -7.77
CA PRO A 344 -22.31 10.71 -7.05
C PRO A 344 -22.18 10.88 -5.53
N ASP A 345 -21.87 12.09 -5.06
CA ASP A 345 -21.79 12.45 -3.64
C ASP A 345 -23.07 13.14 -3.12
N TYR A 346 -24.17 13.11 -3.87
CA TYR A 346 -25.45 13.63 -3.41
C TYR A 346 -25.94 12.86 -2.17
N THR A 347 -26.23 13.60 -1.10
CA THR A 347 -26.80 13.04 0.13
C THR A 347 -28.32 13.08 0.06
N LYS A 348 -28.94 11.92 -0.16
CA LYS A 348 -30.40 11.81 -0.25
C LYS A 348 -31.07 12.05 1.10
N PRO A 349 -32.10 12.92 1.19
CA PRO A 349 -32.95 12.99 2.37
C PRO A 349 -33.63 11.64 2.66
N PRO A 350 -33.49 11.06 3.87
CA PRO A 350 -34.09 9.77 4.20
C PRO A 350 -35.60 9.74 4.00
N GLY A 351 -36.14 8.65 3.44
CA GLY A 351 -37.56 8.47 3.16
C GLY A 351 -38.07 9.18 1.90
N THR A 352 -37.20 9.81 1.11
CA THR A 352 -37.53 10.41 -0.18
C THR A 352 -37.06 9.55 -1.36
N GLY A 353 -37.39 9.98 -2.58
CA GLY A 353 -37.19 9.21 -3.82
C GLY A 353 -38.49 8.61 -4.32
N PHE A 354 -38.43 7.97 -5.48
CA PHE A 354 -39.55 7.24 -6.07
C PHE A 354 -39.04 5.88 -6.56
N ASP A 355 -39.87 4.85 -6.38
CA ASP A 355 -39.59 3.54 -6.97
C ASP A 355 -39.62 3.68 -8.50
N ILE A 356 -38.58 3.20 -9.16
CA ILE A 356 -38.51 3.09 -10.62
C ILE A 356 -38.70 1.64 -11.08
N TRP A 357 -38.44 0.68 -10.18
CA TRP A 357 -38.75 -0.71 -10.44
C TRP A 357 -40.22 -0.90 -10.82
N PRO A 358 -40.53 -1.77 -11.80
CA PRO A 358 -41.90 -2.03 -12.18
C PRO A 358 -42.68 -2.64 -11.01
N THR A 359 -43.99 -2.38 -10.96
CA THR A 359 -44.87 -2.92 -9.91
C THR A 359 -45.06 -4.44 -9.99
N THR A 360 -44.68 -5.05 -11.11
CA THR A 360 -44.66 -6.50 -11.35
C THR A 360 -43.43 -6.86 -12.18
N PRO A 361 -42.76 -7.99 -11.93
CA PRO A 361 -43.01 -8.94 -10.84
C PRO A 361 -42.72 -8.37 -9.43
N THR A 362 -43.42 -8.86 -8.39
CA THR A 362 -43.20 -8.44 -6.99
C THR A 362 -42.16 -9.28 -6.25
N SER A 363 -41.73 -10.39 -6.86
CA SER A 363 -40.70 -11.30 -6.37
C SER A 363 -39.97 -11.92 -7.55
N TYR A 364 -38.70 -12.27 -7.37
CA TYR A 364 -37.95 -13.05 -8.34
C TYR A 364 -38.72 -14.33 -8.71
N GLY A 365 -39.00 -14.52 -10.00
CA GLY A 365 -39.92 -15.57 -10.49
C GLY A 365 -39.41 -16.38 -11.68
N TRP A 366 -38.31 -15.98 -12.33
CA TRP A 366 -37.71 -16.73 -13.43
C TRP A 366 -37.21 -18.09 -12.96
N SER A 367 -37.38 -19.10 -13.81
CA SER A 367 -36.92 -20.45 -13.54
C SER A 367 -35.43 -20.61 -13.86
N LEU A 368 -34.80 -21.67 -13.35
CA LEU A 368 -33.42 -21.99 -13.72
C LEU A 368 -33.34 -22.26 -15.23
N GLU A 369 -34.35 -22.94 -15.79
CA GLU A 369 -34.43 -23.19 -17.23
C GLU A 369 -34.49 -21.91 -18.09
N CYS A 370 -34.92 -20.77 -17.51
CA CYS A 370 -34.85 -19.48 -18.20
C CYS A 370 -33.42 -18.94 -18.17
N ALA A 371 -32.77 -18.92 -17.01
CA ALA A 371 -31.38 -18.48 -16.86
C ALA A 371 -30.41 -19.32 -17.73
N GLU A 372 -30.61 -20.64 -17.78
CA GLU A 372 -29.81 -21.57 -18.60
C GLU A 372 -29.97 -21.37 -20.13
N ILE A 373 -30.75 -20.39 -20.59
CA ILE A 373 -30.76 -20.01 -22.02
C ILE A 373 -29.53 -19.17 -22.36
N ASP A 374 -28.99 -18.41 -21.42
CA ASP A 374 -27.78 -17.63 -21.63
C ASP A 374 -26.54 -18.54 -21.62
N GLU A 375 -25.81 -18.57 -22.73
CA GLU A 375 -24.56 -19.34 -22.85
C GLU A 375 -23.49 -18.88 -21.83
N LEU A 376 -23.50 -17.60 -21.44
CA LEU A 376 -22.58 -17.07 -20.44
C LEU A 376 -22.92 -17.60 -19.04
N GLU A 377 -24.20 -17.74 -18.71
CA GLU A 377 -24.65 -18.31 -17.43
C GLU A 377 -24.23 -19.78 -17.36
N ASN A 378 -24.52 -20.54 -18.41
CA ASN A 378 -24.13 -21.96 -18.51
C ASN A 378 -22.62 -22.16 -18.34
N TRP A 379 -21.81 -21.23 -18.86
CA TRP A 379 -20.37 -21.29 -18.70
C TRP A 379 -19.94 -21.16 -17.24
N PHE A 380 -20.60 -20.27 -16.48
CA PHE A 380 -20.39 -20.11 -15.04
C PHE A 380 -21.04 -21.21 -14.20
N ALA A 381 -22.07 -21.90 -14.69
CA ALA A 381 -22.68 -23.04 -14.02
C ALA A 381 -21.72 -24.25 -13.94
N ASP A 382 -20.75 -24.35 -14.85
CA ASP A 382 -19.67 -25.34 -14.73
C ASP A 382 -18.74 -25.01 -13.54
N GLU A 383 -18.68 -25.92 -12.56
CA GLU A 383 -17.90 -25.73 -11.33
C GLU A 383 -16.40 -25.46 -11.58
N THR A 384 -15.83 -26.02 -12.65
CA THR A 384 -14.41 -25.85 -13.01
C THR A 384 -14.15 -24.42 -13.46
N ASN A 385 -15.07 -23.86 -14.24
CA ASN A 385 -15.03 -22.49 -14.72
C ASN A 385 -15.29 -21.53 -13.57
N ARG A 386 -16.39 -21.72 -12.84
CA ARG A 386 -16.76 -20.94 -11.65
C ARG A 386 -15.62 -20.82 -10.66
N ASP A 387 -15.07 -21.95 -10.20
CA ASP A 387 -14.08 -21.95 -9.12
C ASP A 387 -12.69 -21.46 -9.54
N SER A 388 -12.52 -21.07 -10.81
CA SER A 388 -11.36 -20.34 -11.31
C SER A 388 -11.37 -18.84 -10.94
N PHE A 389 -12.49 -18.32 -10.44
CA PHE A 389 -12.67 -16.92 -10.05
C PHE A 389 -13.09 -16.78 -8.58
N ALA A 390 -13.22 -15.55 -8.14
CA ALA A 390 -14.06 -15.18 -7.01
C ALA A 390 -15.32 -14.45 -7.49
N HIS A 391 -16.38 -14.48 -6.69
CA HIS A 391 -17.69 -13.96 -7.07
C HIS A 391 -18.28 -13.08 -5.97
N ILE A 392 -18.90 -11.98 -6.41
CA ILE A 392 -19.59 -11.00 -5.56
C ILE A 392 -20.80 -10.44 -6.31
N SER A 393 -21.82 -9.98 -5.59
CA SER A 393 -22.95 -9.28 -6.21
C SER A 393 -22.54 -7.87 -6.65
N HIS A 394 -23.05 -7.46 -7.82
CA HIS A 394 -23.00 -6.07 -8.29
C HIS A 394 -24.40 -5.45 -8.40
N THR A 395 -25.31 -5.87 -7.51
CA THR A 395 -26.77 -5.65 -7.57
C THR A 395 -27.45 -6.37 -8.75
N PHE A 396 -28.77 -6.28 -8.86
CA PHE A 396 -29.53 -7.10 -9.82
C PHE A 396 -29.57 -6.43 -11.20
N THR A 397 -30.08 -5.20 -11.29
CA THR A 397 -30.27 -4.49 -12.57
C THR A 397 -29.23 -3.39 -12.82
N HIS A 398 -28.30 -3.19 -11.89
CA HIS A 398 -27.36 -2.06 -11.90
C HIS A 398 -28.07 -0.69 -11.81
N GLU A 399 -29.15 -0.60 -11.02
CA GLU A 399 -29.81 0.67 -10.73
C GLU A 399 -28.87 1.65 -10.00
N ASP A 400 -28.79 2.92 -10.45
CA ASP A 400 -28.16 3.99 -9.66
C ASP A 400 -28.87 4.16 -8.31
N LEU A 401 -28.11 4.00 -7.23
CA LEU A 401 -28.62 4.05 -5.85
C LEU A 401 -28.47 5.42 -5.20
N THR A 402 -28.03 6.45 -5.94
CA THR A 402 -27.81 7.80 -5.43
C THR A 402 -29.11 8.40 -4.90
N ASN A 403 -30.22 8.21 -5.63
CA ASN A 403 -31.55 8.71 -5.24
C ASN A 403 -32.63 7.61 -5.11
N ALA A 404 -32.24 6.33 -5.23
CA ALA A 404 -33.13 5.17 -5.10
C ALA A 404 -33.80 5.07 -3.72
N THR A 405 -34.99 4.46 -3.67
CA THR A 405 -35.72 4.22 -2.41
C THR A 405 -35.19 3.00 -1.67
N TYR A 406 -35.61 2.83 -0.41
CA TYR A 406 -35.35 1.59 0.33
C TYR A 406 -35.89 0.36 -0.40
N ASN A 407 -37.09 0.48 -0.98
CA ASN A 407 -37.79 -0.64 -1.61
C ASN A 407 -36.98 -1.16 -2.81
N ASP A 408 -36.55 -0.26 -3.68
CA ASP A 408 -35.83 -0.61 -4.90
C ASP A 408 -34.43 -1.12 -4.57
N THR A 409 -33.70 -0.43 -3.69
CA THR A 409 -32.40 -0.96 -3.22
C THR A 409 -32.55 -2.33 -2.53
N SER A 410 -33.64 -2.59 -1.81
CA SER A 410 -33.84 -3.91 -1.21
C SER A 410 -34.08 -4.99 -2.25
N LYS A 411 -34.76 -4.69 -3.37
CA LYS A 411 -34.93 -5.63 -4.48
C LYS A 411 -33.62 -5.85 -5.22
N GLU A 412 -32.86 -4.79 -5.51
CA GLU A 412 -31.52 -4.85 -6.09
C GLU A 412 -30.61 -5.87 -5.40
N ILE A 413 -30.62 -5.88 -4.06
CA ILE A 413 -29.81 -6.84 -3.30
C ILE A 413 -30.46 -8.21 -3.25
N SER A 414 -31.71 -8.29 -2.80
CA SER A 414 -32.35 -9.58 -2.52
C SER A 414 -32.58 -10.42 -3.78
N TRP A 415 -32.87 -9.80 -4.93
CA TRP A 415 -33.11 -10.52 -6.17
C TRP A 415 -31.81 -11.06 -6.75
N ASN A 416 -30.72 -10.28 -6.66
CA ASN A 416 -29.42 -10.79 -7.06
C ASN A 416 -28.94 -11.92 -6.16
N GLN A 417 -29.23 -11.88 -4.85
CA GLN A 417 -28.95 -13.01 -3.95
C GLN A 417 -29.75 -14.27 -4.31
N VAL A 418 -31.03 -14.13 -4.69
CA VAL A 418 -31.85 -15.27 -5.13
C VAL A 418 -31.32 -15.84 -6.44
N TRP A 419 -31.02 -15.00 -7.42
CA TRP A 419 -30.44 -15.41 -8.70
C TRP A 419 -29.08 -16.10 -8.50
N LEU A 420 -28.12 -15.46 -7.82
CA LEU A 420 -26.78 -16.02 -7.54
C LEU A 420 -26.85 -17.42 -6.92
N LYS A 421 -27.86 -17.66 -6.07
CA LYS A 421 -28.11 -18.96 -5.48
C LYS A 421 -28.75 -19.95 -6.46
N GLN A 422 -29.69 -19.50 -7.28
CA GLN A 422 -30.35 -20.34 -8.28
C GLN A 422 -29.34 -20.86 -9.31
N VAL A 423 -28.46 -19.99 -9.82
CA VAL A 423 -27.41 -20.32 -10.80
C VAL A 423 -26.14 -20.94 -10.18
N GLY A 424 -26.13 -21.15 -8.86
CA GLY A 424 -25.05 -21.85 -8.17
C GLY A 424 -23.73 -21.06 -8.00
N LEU A 425 -23.72 -19.75 -8.26
CA LEU A 425 -22.58 -18.86 -8.01
C LEU A 425 -22.30 -18.66 -6.52
N ASP A 426 -23.32 -18.73 -5.65
CA ASP A 426 -23.15 -18.62 -4.19
C ASP A 426 -22.41 -19.82 -3.57
N ALA A 427 -22.34 -20.93 -4.29
CA ALA A 427 -21.64 -22.15 -3.92
C ALA A 427 -20.17 -22.17 -4.39
N ALA A 428 -19.70 -21.11 -5.07
CA ALA A 428 -18.33 -21.02 -5.55
C ALA A 428 -17.31 -21.15 -4.42
N LYS A 429 -16.15 -21.73 -4.75
CA LYS A 429 -15.01 -21.84 -3.83
C LYS A 429 -14.65 -20.50 -3.16
N ARG A 430 -14.87 -19.38 -3.86
CA ARG A 430 -14.56 -18.03 -3.41
C ARG A 430 -15.75 -17.10 -3.64
N PHE A 431 -16.74 -17.15 -2.75
CA PHE A 431 -17.89 -16.25 -2.78
C PHE A 431 -17.84 -15.23 -1.61
N SER A 432 -18.24 -13.98 -1.88
CA SER A 432 -18.33 -12.89 -0.90
C SER A 432 -19.79 -12.56 -0.58
N PRO A 433 -20.44 -13.26 0.38
CA PRO A 433 -21.88 -13.12 0.66
C PRO A 433 -22.25 -11.87 1.47
N LYS A 434 -21.30 -11.22 2.15
CA LYS A 434 -21.55 -10.05 3.01
C LYS A 434 -21.17 -8.73 2.36
N GLY A 435 -20.73 -8.79 1.11
CA GLY A 435 -20.36 -7.61 0.39
C GLY A 435 -20.95 -7.51 -1.00
N ILE A 436 -20.94 -6.29 -1.50
CA ILE A 436 -21.26 -5.97 -2.88
C ILE A 436 -20.22 -5.01 -3.44
N ILE A 437 -20.16 -4.98 -4.75
CA ILE A 437 -19.68 -3.81 -5.48
C ILE A 437 -20.92 -2.94 -5.71
N PRO A 438 -21.01 -1.71 -5.17
CA PRO A 438 -22.17 -0.86 -5.43
C PRO A 438 -22.17 -0.42 -6.91
N PRO A 439 -23.34 -0.35 -7.58
CA PRO A 439 -23.43 -0.07 -9.01
C PRO A 439 -22.95 1.35 -9.26
N ALA A 440 -21.95 1.52 -10.13
CA ALA A 440 -21.21 2.78 -10.33
C ALA A 440 -20.73 3.48 -9.04
N ILE A 441 -20.52 2.74 -7.93
CA ILE A 441 -20.18 3.29 -6.61
C ILE A 441 -21.23 4.31 -6.11
N THR A 442 -22.51 3.98 -6.29
CA THR A 442 -23.65 4.82 -5.88
C THR A 442 -24.28 4.34 -4.57
N GLY A 443 -25.11 5.18 -3.95
CA GLY A 443 -25.82 4.85 -2.70
C GLY A 443 -25.04 5.02 -1.40
N LEU A 444 -23.73 5.35 -1.46
CA LEU A 444 -22.90 5.51 -0.26
C LEU A 444 -23.23 6.74 0.61
N HIS A 445 -24.10 7.64 0.13
CA HIS A 445 -24.67 8.77 0.87
C HIS A 445 -26.21 8.74 0.90
N ASN A 446 -26.80 7.58 0.64
CA ASN A 446 -28.24 7.34 0.68
C ASN A 446 -28.57 6.46 1.90
N ALA A 447 -29.17 7.07 2.93
CA ALA A 447 -29.49 6.39 4.17
C ALA A 447 -30.40 5.16 3.98
N ASP A 448 -31.34 5.24 3.04
CA ASP A 448 -32.29 4.17 2.76
C ASP A 448 -31.60 3.00 2.03
N ALA A 449 -30.70 3.30 1.09
CA ALA A 449 -29.91 2.29 0.39
C ALA A 449 -28.97 1.54 1.34
N LEU A 450 -28.20 2.28 2.16
CA LEU A 450 -27.31 1.70 3.17
C LEU A 450 -28.06 0.84 4.20
N LYS A 451 -29.29 1.26 4.57
CA LYS A 451 -30.17 0.46 5.43
C LYS A 451 -30.63 -0.81 4.71
N ALA A 452 -31.07 -0.72 3.46
CA ALA A 452 -31.49 -1.86 2.66
C ALA A 452 -30.36 -2.89 2.47
N TRP A 453 -29.13 -2.44 2.21
CA TRP A 453 -27.94 -3.29 2.20
C TRP A 453 -27.79 -4.06 3.51
N LYS A 454 -27.81 -3.34 4.64
CA LYS A 454 -27.63 -3.95 5.96
C LYS A 454 -28.72 -4.96 6.30
N ASP A 455 -29.98 -4.65 5.98
CA ASP A 455 -31.11 -5.53 6.24
C ASP A 455 -31.08 -6.81 5.38
N ASN A 456 -30.39 -6.77 4.23
CA ASN A 456 -30.11 -7.94 3.39
C ASN A 456 -28.74 -8.61 3.69
N GLY A 457 -28.09 -8.23 4.80
CA GLY A 457 -26.85 -8.86 5.27
C GLY A 457 -25.55 -8.32 4.66
N ILE A 458 -25.63 -7.25 3.86
CA ILE A 458 -24.47 -6.59 3.27
C ILE A 458 -23.88 -5.59 4.26
N VAL A 459 -22.60 -5.77 4.60
CA VAL A 459 -21.87 -4.94 5.56
C VAL A 459 -20.51 -4.47 5.03
N ASN A 460 -20.04 -5.01 3.91
CA ASN A 460 -18.76 -4.67 3.30
C ASN A 460 -18.95 -4.25 1.84
N VAL A 461 -18.65 -3.01 1.48
CA VAL A 461 -18.72 -2.54 0.08
C VAL A 461 -17.36 -2.00 -0.35
N VAL A 462 -17.14 -1.85 -1.65
CA VAL A 462 -16.04 -1.05 -2.16
C VAL A 462 -16.47 0.40 -2.40
N GLY A 463 -15.53 1.33 -2.27
CA GLY A 463 -15.69 2.73 -2.63
C GLY A 463 -14.93 3.09 -3.91
N ASP A 464 -14.55 4.36 -4.03
CA ASP A 464 -13.73 4.87 -5.11
C ASP A 464 -12.69 5.87 -4.56
N ASN A 465 -11.40 5.55 -4.75
CA ASN A 465 -10.31 6.38 -4.25
C ASN A 465 -10.15 7.73 -4.96
N THR A 466 -10.83 7.96 -6.10
CA THR A 466 -10.89 9.30 -6.72
C THR A 466 -11.79 10.27 -5.95
N ARG A 467 -12.67 9.75 -5.07
CA ARG A 467 -13.65 10.50 -4.28
C ARG A 467 -13.22 10.57 -2.81
N PRO A 468 -12.65 11.69 -2.33
CA PRO A 468 -12.10 11.79 -0.97
C PRO A 468 -13.10 11.49 0.16
N LEU A 469 -14.41 11.72 -0.07
CA LEU A 469 -15.47 11.44 0.90
C LEU A 469 -15.67 9.94 1.17
N LEU A 470 -15.19 9.07 0.28
CA LEU A 470 -15.27 7.61 0.41
C LEU A 470 -14.01 6.99 1.04
N ARG A 471 -13.08 7.82 1.52
CA ARG A 471 -11.80 7.38 2.10
C ARG A 471 -11.73 7.70 3.58
N ASN A 472 -11.00 6.87 4.32
CA ASN A 472 -10.72 7.14 5.71
C ASN A 472 -9.76 8.34 5.83
N THR A 473 -10.16 9.34 6.62
CA THR A 473 -9.40 10.60 6.79
C THR A 473 -8.33 10.54 7.88
N GLN A 474 -8.32 9.48 8.69
CA GLN A 474 -7.34 9.28 9.77
C GLN A 474 -6.14 8.44 9.30
N ASN A 475 -6.39 7.42 8.50
CA ASN A 475 -5.35 6.51 8.02
C ASN A 475 -5.76 5.88 6.68
N THR A 476 -4.91 6.02 5.67
CA THR A 476 -5.17 5.53 4.30
C THR A 476 -5.15 4.00 4.18
N PHE A 477 -4.70 3.28 5.21
CA PHE A 477 -4.72 1.82 5.30
C PHE A 477 -5.94 1.26 6.03
N TRP A 478 -6.91 2.12 6.37
CA TRP A 478 -8.14 1.73 7.03
C TRP A 478 -9.33 1.87 6.06
N PRO A 479 -10.39 1.05 6.24
CA PRO A 479 -11.63 1.29 5.54
C PRO A 479 -12.31 2.54 6.11
N LEU A 480 -13.20 3.15 5.33
CA LEU A 480 -14.16 4.11 5.86
C LEU A 480 -15.32 3.32 6.49
N ASN A 481 -15.70 3.63 7.73
CA ASN A 481 -16.94 3.12 8.32
C ASN A 481 -18.01 4.19 8.18
N THR A 482 -19.15 3.87 7.56
CA THR A 482 -20.20 4.86 7.32
C THR A 482 -20.76 5.38 8.64
N THR A 483 -21.17 6.65 8.65
CA THR A 483 -21.77 7.29 9.82
C THR A 483 -23.10 7.95 9.44
N VAL A 484 -23.95 8.22 10.42
CA VAL A 484 -25.20 8.97 10.18
C VAL A 484 -24.91 10.36 9.62
N GLU A 485 -23.88 11.04 10.12
CA GLU A 485 -23.50 12.38 9.67
C GLU A 485 -22.88 12.38 8.27
N GLY A 486 -21.93 11.48 8.01
CA GLY A 486 -21.20 11.47 6.74
C GLY A 486 -21.95 10.78 5.59
N ASN A 487 -22.82 9.82 5.88
CA ASN A 487 -23.40 8.93 4.88
C ASN A 487 -24.92 8.77 5.00
N GLY A 488 -25.54 9.32 6.05
CA GLY A 488 -26.96 9.15 6.36
C GLY A 488 -27.29 7.86 7.13
N TYR A 489 -26.40 6.86 7.14
CA TYR A 489 -26.58 5.62 7.90
C TYR A 489 -25.25 4.99 8.33
N ALA A 490 -25.22 4.36 9.49
CA ALA A 490 -23.99 3.87 10.11
C ALA A 490 -23.77 2.35 10.02
N GLY A 491 -22.50 1.96 9.95
CA GLY A 491 -22.07 0.58 10.11
C GLY A 491 -22.13 -0.26 8.83
N ILE A 492 -21.84 0.37 7.68
CA ILE A 492 -21.32 -0.28 6.48
C ILE A 492 -19.81 0.05 6.39
N ASN A 493 -18.99 -0.93 6.02
CA ASN A 493 -17.56 -0.74 5.78
C ASN A 493 -17.34 -0.49 4.29
N VAL A 494 -16.65 0.60 3.97
CA VAL A 494 -16.27 0.98 2.61
C VAL A 494 -14.77 0.73 2.46
N VAL A 495 -14.44 -0.35 1.76
CA VAL A 495 -13.08 -0.73 1.39
C VAL A 495 -12.62 0.21 0.27
N PRO A 496 -11.46 0.89 0.40
CA PRO A 496 -10.95 1.76 -0.65
C PRO A 496 -10.63 0.94 -1.90
N ARG A 497 -10.89 1.46 -3.11
CA ARG A 497 -10.64 0.80 -4.40
C ARG A 497 -10.02 1.77 -5.40
N TRP A 498 -9.00 1.34 -6.12
CA TRP A 498 -8.32 2.13 -7.15
C TRP A 498 -9.08 2.08 -8.48
N ALA A 499 -9.39 3.25 -9.04
CA ALA A 499 -9.67 3.37 -10.47
C ALA A 499 -8.37 3.25 -11.29
N SER A 500 -8.51 2.87 -12.55
CA SER A 500 -7.41 2.81 -13.51
C SER A 500 -7.77 3.57 -14.80
N VAL A 501 -6.78 3.82 -15.66
CA VAL A 501 -6.99 4.39 -17.00
C VAL A 501 -7.43 3.34 -18.03
N ILE A 502 -7.77 2.13 -17.57
CA ILE A 502 -8.54 1.14 -18.31
C ILE A 502 -10.00 1.40 -17.97
N TYR A 503 -10.69 2.17 -18.83
CA TYR A 503 -12.03 2.68 -18.54
C TYR A 503 -13.11 1.61 -18.70
N TYR A 504 -14.23 1.80 -18.00
CA TYR A 504 -15.32 0.84 -17.88
C TYR A 504 -15.98 0.47 -19.22
N ASN A 505 -16.13 1.46 -20.07
CA ASN A 505 -16.76 1.45 -21.39
C ASN A 505 -15.75 1.25 -22.53
N CYS A 506 -14.63 0.58 -22.26
CA CYS A 506 -13.61 0.29 -23.27
C CYS A 506 -13.21 -1.19 -23.32
N ASP A 507 -13.16 -1.71 -24.53
CA ASP A 507 -12.84 -3.12 -24.81
C ASP A 507 -11.51 -3.30 -25.55
N LEU A 508 -11.03 -2.26 -26.25
CA LEU A 508 -9.81 -2.28 -27.05
C LEU A 508 -8.82 -1.16 -26.68
N PRO A 509 -7.51 -1.34 -26.93
CA PRO A 509 -6.48 -0.32 -26.65
C PRO A 509 -6.77 1.06 -27.24
N ALA A 510 -7.34 1.12 -28.44
CA ALA A 510 -7.68 2.37 -29.11
C ALA A 510 -8.80 3.14 -28.38
N CYS A 511 -9.74 2.43 -27.75
CA CYS A 511 -10.81 3.03 -26.98
C CYS A 511 -10.24 3.74 -25.75
N THR A 512 -9.51 2.99 -24.90
CA THR A 512 -9.01 3.52 -23.62
C THR A 512 -7.97 4.62 -23.82
N LEU A 513 -7.16 4.52 -24.88
CA LEU A 513 -6.22 5.58 -25.28
C LEU A 513 -6.97 6.87 -25.61
N GLN A 514 -8.03 6.77 -26.40
CA GLN A 514 -8.78 7.93 -26.82
C GLN A 514 -9.49 8.61 -25.65
N GLU A 515 -10.15 7.83 -24.79
CA GLU A 515 -10.84 8.41 -23.63
C GLU A 515 -9.85 9.07 -22.67
N TRP A 516 -8.65 8.51 -22.50
CA TRP A 516 -7.59 9.14 -21.72
C TRP A 516 -7.12 10.48 -22.32
N ILE A 517 -7.02 10.57 -23.64
CA ILE A 517 -6.70 11.83 -24.34
C ILE A 517 -7.82 12.86 -24.12
N ASP A 518 -9.08 12.43 -24.28
CA ASP A 518 -10.23 13.34 -24.30
C ASP A 518 -10.63 13.83 -22.89
N THR A 519 -10.42 13.02 -21.85
CA THR A 519 -10.93 13.30 -20.49
C THR A 519 -9.84 13.63 -19.46
N SER A 520 -8.61 13.16 -19.68
CA SER A 520 -7.57 13.13 -18.63
C SER A 520 -6.28 13.86 -19.02
N GLY A 521 -6.29 14.59 -20.15
CA GLY A 521 -5.11 15.30 -20.66
C GLY A 521 -4.02 14.36 -21.16
N GLY A 522 -4.39 13.12 -21.54
CA GLY A 522 -3.50 12.10 -22.07
C GLY A 522 -2.76 12.56 -23.32
N LYS A 523 -1.51 12.10 -23.47
CA LYS A 523 -0.64 12.45 -24.61
C LYS A 523 0.21 11.25 -25.00
N GLY A 524 0.29 11.00 -26.30
CA GLY A 524 1.12 9.95 -26.86
C GLY A 524 0.31 8.76 -27.35
N THR A 525 0.86 7.58 -27.13
CA THR A 525 0.40 6.29 -27.65
C THR A 525 -0.19 5.42 -26.53
N PHE A 526 -0.69 4.24 -26.90
CA PHE A 526 -1.11 3.25 -25.92
C PHE A 526 0.05 2.82 -25.00
N ASP A 527 1.28 2.79 -25.50
CA ASP A 527 2.46 2.48 -24.68
C ASP A 527 2.68 3.54 -23.59
N ASP A 528 2.45 4.83 -23.91
CA ASP A 528 2.55 5.92 -22.91
C ASP A 528 1.46 5.79 -21.83
N LEU A 529 0.22 5.47 -22.24
CA LEU A 529 -0.89 5.21 -21.32
C LEU A 529 -0.59 4.04 -20.40
N ILE A 530 -0.14 2.91 -20.97
CA ILE A 530 0.03 1.67 -20.23
C ILE A 530 1.24 1.73 -19.29
N ILE A 531 2.29 2.50 -19.65
CA ILE A 531 3.40 2.84 -18.76
C ILE A 531 2.92 3.70 -17.59
N SER A 532 2.09 4.72 -17.84
CA SER A 532 1.50 5.55 -16.77
C SER A 532 0.63 4.71 -15.81
N ALA A 533 -0.17 3.80 -16.37
CA ALA A 533 -0.98 2.86 -15.60
C ALA A 533 -0.13 1.90 -14.76
N ARG A 534 0.95 1.37 -15.35
CA ARG A 534 1.94 0.53 -14.66
C ARG A 534 2.56 1.27 -13.49
N ASP A 535 3.04 2.49 -13.71
CA ASP A 535 3.73 3.28 -12.70
C ASP A 535 2.81 3.62 -11.52
N THR A 536 1.53 3.89 -11.79
CA THR A 536 0.50 4.06 -10.75
C THR A 536 0.29 2.76 -9.96
N GLY A 537 0.13 1.63 -10.65
CA GLY A 537 -0.02 0.31 -10.02
C GLY A 537 1.17 -0.07 -9.13
N VAL A 538 2.40 0.09 -9.66
CA VAL A 538 3.65 -0.16 -8.95
C VAL A 538 3.80 0.74 -7.74
N ARG A 539 3.49 2.04 -7.86
CA ARG A 539 3.51 2.99 -6.73
C ARG A 539 2.58 2.52 -5.61
N ASN A 540 1.33 2.15 -5.94
CA ASN A 540 0.34 1.75 -4.95
C ASN A 540 0.74 0.42 -4.26
N LEU A 541 1.14 -0.59 -5.04
CA LEU A 541 1.51 -1.91 -4.51
C LEU A 541 2.80 -1.88 -3.69
N LEU A 542 3.84 -1.15 -4.14
CA LEU A 542 5.06 -0.95 -3.36
C LEU A 542 4.86 0.07 -2.21
N GLY A 543 3.80 0.87 -2.26
CA GLY A 543 3.29 1.60 -1.09
C GLY A 543 2.59 0.71 -0.05
N LEU A 544 2.44 -0.59 -0.35
CA LEU A 544 1.74 -1.60 0.45
C LEU A 544 0.24 -1.31 0.67
N HIS A 545 -0.39 -0.60 -0.27
CA HIS A 545 -1.84 -0.47 -0.31
C HIS A 545 -2.48 -1.80 -0.71
N TRP A 546 -3.57 -2.16 -0.04
CA TRP A 546 -4.30 -3.43 -0.22
C TRP A 546 -5.59 -3.27 -1.02
N ASP A 547 -5.90 -2.03 -1.36
CA ASP A 547 -7.06 -1.59 -2.12
C ASP A 547 -7.15 -2.40 -3.44
N PRO A 548 -8.31 -2.99 -3.81
CA PRO A 548 -8.47 -3.66 -5.09
C PRO A 548 -8.45 -2.64 -6.23
N TYR A 549 -8.40 -3.14 -7.47
CA TYR A 549 -8.45 -2.35 -8.70
C TYR A 549 -9.75 -2.62 -9.44
N MET A 550 -10.38 -1.53 -9.90
CA MET A 550 -11.64 -1.52 -10.64
C MET A 550 -11.40 -1.76 -12.14
N PHE A 551 -12.11 -2.76 -12.68
CA PHE A 551 -12.26 -3.09 -14.09
C PHE A 551 -13.72 -3.46 -14.35
N HIS A 552 -14.09 -3.63 -15.62
CA HIS A 552 -15.46 -3.97 -16.02
C HIS A 552 -15.43 -5.04 -17.12
N GLN A 553 -16.56 -5.71 -17.35
CA GLN A 553 -16.65 -6.85 -18.27
C GLN A 553 -16.06 -6.58 -19.66
N ALA A 554 -16.23 -5.37 -20.20
CA ALA A 554 -15.73 -5.01 -21.53
C ALA A 554 -14.20 -5.10 -21.60
N ASN A 555 -13.52 -4.84 -20.48
CA ASN A 555 -12.06 -4.92 -20.40
C ASN A 555 -11.52 -6.36 -20.55
N LEU A 556 -12.40 -7.37 -20.53
CA LEU A 556 -12.07 -8.79 -20.71
C LEU A 556 -12.12 -9.25 -22.18
N ARG A 557 -12.49 -8.41 -23.14
CA ARG A 557 -12.51 -8.83 -24.55
C ARG A 557 -11.14 -9.34 -25.02
N VAL A 558 -11.07 -10.57 -25.51
CA VAL A 558 -9.82 -11.23 -25.94
C VAL A 558 -9.99 -12.30 -27.01
N ASN A 559 -11.14 -12.94 -27.16
CA ASN A 559 -11.33 -14.06 -28.09
C ASN A 559 -11.12 -13.65 -29.57
N ASP A 560 -11.51 -12.42 -29.91
CA ASP A 560 -11.54 -11.88 -31.27
C ASP A 560 -10.60 -10.68 -31.47
N VAL A 561 -9.80 -10.34 -30.45
CA VAL A 561 -8.84 -9.25 -30.55
C VAL A 561 -7.62 -9.66 -31.39
N PRO A 562 -6.97 -8.71 -32.10
CA PRO A 562 -5.72 -8.97 -32.80
C PRO A 562 -4.60 -9.40 -31.84
N GLU A 563 -3.63 -10.18 -32.35
CA GLU A 563 -2.41 -10.42 -31.59
C GLU A 563 -1.63 -9.11 -31.39
N THR A 564 -1.05 -8.97 -30.20
CA THR A 564 -0.17 -7.88 -29.80
C THR A 564 1.03 -8.43 -29.02
N THR A 565 1.97 -7.57 -28.67
CA THR A 565 3.10 -7.93 -27.82
C THR A 565 2.99 -7.21 -26.48
N VAL A 566 2.83 -7.98 -25.40
CA VAL A 566 2.88 -7.46 -24.02
C VAL A 566 4.12 -8.06 -23.36
N ASP A 567 4.99 -7.19 -22.82
CA ASP A 567 6.23 -7.59 -22.15
C ASP A 567 7.09 -8.58 -22.99
N GLY A 568 7.23 -8.29 -24.29
CA GLY A 568 8.02 -9.10 -25.22
C GLY A 568 7.38 -10.44 -25.61
N LYS A 569 6.14 -10.73 -25.23
CA LYS A 569 5.40 -11.95 -25.60
C LYS A 569 4.25 -11.64 -26.55
N SER A 570 4.29 -12.25 -27.73
CA SER A 570 3.19 -12.20 -28.70
C SER A 570 2.01 -13.05 -28.23
N GLY A 571 0.80 -12.53 -28.39
CA GLY A 571 -0.44 -13.23 -28.08
C GLY A 571 -1.63 -12.28 -28.12
N LYS A 572 -2.83 -12.82 -27.86
CA LYS A 572 -4.02 -12.01 -27.63
C LYS A 572 -4.09 -11.65 -26.15
N TYR A 573 -4.30 -10.37 -25.85
CA TYR A 573 -4.43 -9.88 -24.48
C TYR A 573 -5.61 -8.92 -24.40
N SER A 574 -6.46 -9.13 -23.40
CA SER A 574 -7.45 -8.13 -23.01
C SER A 574 -6.78 -6.91 -22.38
N LEU A 575 -7.52 -5.83 -22.14
CA LEU A 575 -7.02 -4.66 -21.43
C LEU A 575 -6.63 -5.01 -19.98
N LEU A 576 -7.44 -5.82 -19.29
CA LEU A 576 -7.13 -6.28 -17.93
C LEU A 576 -5.88 -7.16 -17.91
N MET A 577 -5.76 -8.12 -18.84
CA MET A 577 -4.56 -8.96 -18.95
C MET A 577 -3.31 -8.11 -19.17
N THR A 578 -3.41 -7.13 -20.08
CA THR A 578 -2.30 -6.23 -20.41
C THR A 578 -1.84 -5.45 -19.19
N TRP A 579 -2.77 -4.82 -18.46
CA TRP A 579 -2.44 -4.07 -17.25
C TRP A 579 -1.86 -4.98 -16.14
N THR A 580 -2.40 -6.18 -15.99
CA THR A 580 -1.94 -7.11 -14.95
C THR A 580 -0.53 -7.63 -15.24
N GLU A 581 -0.23 -8.02 -16.49
CA GLU A 581 1.10 -8.50 -16.89
C GLU A 581 2.16 -7.41 -16.69
N ILE A 582 1.95 -6.18 -17.16
CA ILE A 582 2.98 -5.12 -17.03
C ILE A 582 3.27 -4.74 -15.57
N VAL A 583 2.24 -4.70 -14.70
CA VAL A 583 2.40 -4.34 -13.28
C VAL A 583 3.11 -5.46 -12.54
N THR A 584 2.66 -6.71 -12.73
CA THR A 584 3.24 -7.86 -12.05
C THR A 584 4.66 -8.12 -12.55
N THR A 585 4.94 -8.03 -13.86
CA THR A 585 6.30 -8.10 -14.41
C THR A 585 7.20 -7.06 -13.75
N GLU A 586 6.79 -5.79 -13.65
CA GLU A 586 7.67 -4.76 -13.12
C GLU A 586 7.99 -4.99 -11.63
N ILE A 587 7.01 -5.37 -10.83
CA ILE A 587 7.25 -5.72 -9.42
C ILE A 587 8.10 -6.98 -9.30
N MET A 588 7.88 -8.00 -10.13
CA MET A 588 8.70 -9.21 -10.17
C MET A 588 10.11 -8.92 -10.67
N ARG A 589 10.31 -7.93 -11.53
CA ARG A 589 11.65 -7.50 -11.98
C ARG A 589 12.41 -6.88 -10.82
N LEU A 590 11.74 -6.08 -10.00
CA LEU A 590 12.32 -5.31 -8.90
C LEU A 590 12.47 -6.11 -7.59
N THR A 591 11.59 -7.08 -7.33
CA THR A 591 11.47 -7.75 -6.02
C THR A 591 11.35 -9.28 -6.15
N THR A 592 11.39 -9.97 -5.01
CA THR A 592 11.09 -11.41 -4.90
C THR A 592 9.74 -11.70 -4.23
N TRP A 593 8.87 -10.68 -4.15
CA TRP A 593 7.70 -10.72 -3.27
C TRP A 593 6.54 -11.50 -3.89
N PRO A 594 5.89 -12.39 -3.12
CA PRO A 594 4.72 -13.10 -3.60
C PRO A 594 3.47 -12.21 -3.59
N PHE A 595 2.61 -12.42 -4.59
CA PHE A 595 1.31 -11.75 -4.73
C PHE A 595 0.20 -12.64 -4.18
N LYS A 596 -0.76 -12.09 -3.44
CA LYS A 596 -1.95 -12.82 -3.01
C LYS A 596 -3.19 -12.08 -3.47
N THR A 597 -4.20 -12.79 -3.96
CA THR A 597 -5.56 -12.25 -4.08
C THR A 597 -6.39 -12.72 -2.91
N LEU A 598 -7.17 -11.80 -2.35
CA LEU A 598 -8.26 -12.10 -1.41
C LEU A 598 -9.58 -11.74 -2.08
N LYS A 599 -10.60 -12.59 -1.92
CA LYS A 599 -11.98 -12.22 -2.23
C LYS A 599 -12.41 -11.06 -1.34
N HIS A 600 -13.33 -10.23 -1.81
CA HIS A 600 -13.72 -8.96 -1.19
C HIS A 600 -14.00 -9.05 0.31
N ASP A 601 -14.78 -10.04 0.77
CA ASP A 601 -15.07 -10.16 2.21
C ASP A 601 -13.81 -10.46 3.05
N ASP A 602 -12.88 -11.26 2.52
CA ASP A 602 -11.62 -11.56 3.22
C ASP A 602 -10.68 -10.34 3.20
N LEU A 603 -10.74 -9.56 2.12
CA LEU A 603 -10.02 -8.29 2.00
C LEU A 603 -10.58 -7.24 2.99
N ALA A 604 -11.91 -7.14 3.10
CA ALA A 604 -12.57 -6.27 4.07
C ALA A 604 -12.19 -6.66 5.50
N ASP A 605 -12.17 -7.95 5.82
CA ASP A 605 -11.68 -8.45 7.11
C ASP A 605 -10.20 -8.10 7.34
N ALA A 606 -9.35 -8.14 6.32
CA ALA A 606 -7.95 -7.72 6.43
C ALA A 606 -7.83 -6.22 6.78
N PHE A 607 -8.63 -5.36 6.14
CA PHE A 607 -8.72 -3.92 6.44
C PHE A 607 -9.24 -3.64 7.85
N LEU A 608 -10.29 -4.33 8.29
CA LEU A 608 -10.85 -4.21 9.64
C LEU A 608 -9.87 -4.69 10.70
N ASN A 609 -9.20 -5.82 10.46
CA ASN A 609 -8.13 -6.32 11.33
C ASN A 609 -6.95 -5.34 11.39
N ARG A 610 -6.61 -4.69 10.28
CA ARG A 610 -5.59 -3.62 10.26
C ARG A 610 -6.00 -2.46 11.16
N GLN A 611 -7.22 -1.95 11.02
CA GLN A 611 -7.73 -0.86 11.85
C GLN A 611 -7.78 -1.25 13.34
N ALA A 612 -8.36 -2.41 13.67
CA ALA A 612 -8.48 -2.89 15.04
C ALA A 612 -7.11 -3.03 15.72
N ARG A 613 -6.13 -3.57 15.00
CA ARG A 613 -4.75 -3.69 15.47
C ARG A 613 -4.12 -2.33 15.74
N ASP A 614 -4.20 -1.40 14.79
CA ASP A 614 -3.55 -0.10 14.94
C ASP A 614 -4.11 0.64 16.17
N LEU A 615 -5.40 0.50 16.46
CA LEU A 615 -6.05 1.05 17.65
C LEU A 615 -5.59 0.40 18.97
N CYS A 616 -5.13 -0.85 18.95
CA CYS A 616 -4.47 -1.49 20.09
C CYS A 616 -3.08 -0.90 20.38
N ARG A 617 -2.52 -0.09 19.47
CA ARG A 617 -1.19 0.54 19.56
C ARG A 617 -0.10 -0.47 19.94
N PRO A 618 0.16 -1.48 19.08
CA PRO A 618 1.19 -2.47 19.34
C PRO A 618 2.56 -1.82 19.38
N SER A 619 3.44 -2.42 20.18
CA SER A 619 4.80 -1.94 20.38
C SER A 619 5.71 -3.13 20.68
N LEU A 620 7.00 -2.93 20.47
CA LEU A 620 8.01 -3.94 20.70
C LEU A 620 9.24 -3.30 21.33
N THR A 621 9.87 -4.05 22.21
CA THR A 621 11.23 -3.78 22.67
C THR A 621 12.12 -4.94 22.30
N TRP A 622 13.37 -4.65 21.95
CA TRP A 622 14.42 -5.66 21.83
C TRP A 622 15.44 -5.51 22.96
N LYS A 623 16.03 -6.63 23.35
CA LYS A 623 17.04 -6.74 24.40
C LYS A 623 18.39 -7.05 23.78
N VAL A 624 19.38 -6.23 24.09
CA VAL A 624 20.78 -6.47 23.75
C VAL A 624 21.35 -7.57 24.63
N SER A 625 22.17 -8.44 24.07
CA SER A 625 22.88 -9.49 24.80
C SER A 625 23.84 -8.91 25.85
N ALA A 626 24.18 -9.73 26.85
CA ALA A 626 25.07 -9.33 27.94
C ALA A 626 26.49 -8.97 27.47
N ASP A 627 26.94 -9.53 26.35
CA ASP A 627 28.21 -9.23 25.70
C ASP A 627 28.14 -8.03 24.72
N GLY A 628 26.95 -7.45 24.52
CA GLY A 628 26.74 -6.33 23.60
C GLY A 628 26.79 -6.69 22.12
N SER A 629 26.89 -7.98 21.77
CA SER A 629 27.15 -8.41 20.39
C SER A 629 25.90 -8.42 19.48
N GLY A 630 24.71 -8.47 20.05
CA GLY A 630 23.48 -8.55 19.26
C GLY A 630 22.18 -8.43 20.05
N ILE A 631 21.06 -8.51 19.34
CA ILE A 631 19.71 -8.59 19.91
C ILE A 631 19.41 -10.05 20.25
N GLU A 632 19.25 -10.36 21.53
CA GLU A 632 19.00 -11.73 22.01
C GLU A 632 17.51 -12.08 22.11
N SER A 633 16.64 -11.09 22.35
CA SER A 633 15.21 -11.33 22.49
C SER A 633 14.38 -10.08 22.19
N ILE A 634 13.10 -10.31 21.93
CA ILE A 634 12.08 -9.29 21.74
C ILE A 634 10.94 -9.49 22.71
N THR A 635 10.26 -8.41 23.07
CA THR A 635 9.03 -8.43 23.85
C THR A 635 7.99 -7.55 23.17
N ALA A 636 6.87 -8.15 22.80
CA ALA A 636 5.73 -7.51 22.18
C ALA A 636 4.65 -7.18 23.22
N TYR A 637 4.05 -6.02 23.09
CA TYR A 637 3.02 -5.52 24.00
C TYR A 637 2.06 -4.59 23.26
N THR A 638 0.88 -4.36 23.84
CA THR A 638 -0.13 -3.42 23.33
C THR A 638 -0.52 -2.46 24.43
N ALA A 639 -0.98 -1.26 24.05
CA ALA A 639 -1.59 -0.36 25.02
C ALA A 639 -2.86 -0.99 25.60
N GLY A 640 -3.28 -0.54 26.80
CA GLY A 640 -4.55 -0.98 27.39
C GLY A 640 -4.54 -2.39 28.00
N GLY A 641 -3.37 -2.86 28.47
CA GLY A 641 -3.28 -4.09 29.26
C GLY A 641 -2.89 -5.34 28.47
N ASN A 642 -2.16 -5.21 27.35
CA ASN A 642 -1.68 -6.35 26.55
C ASN A 642 -2.78 -7.22 25.96
N SER A 643 -3.90 -6.62 25.57
CA SER A 643 -5.00 -7.28 24.85
C SER A 643 -5.20 -6.64 23.48
N CYS A 644 -5.62 -7.44 22.50
CA CYS A 644 -6.13 -6.93 21.22
C CYS A 644 -7.13 -7.91 20.62
N GLY A 645 -8.16 -7.41 19.94
CA GLY A 645 -9.19 -8.24 19.29
C GLY A 645 -8.68 -8.99 18.04
N THR A 646 -7.45 -8.73 17.61
CA THR A 646 -6.82 -9.33 16.45
C THR A 646 -5.32 -9.56 16.72
N PRO A 647 -4.67 -10.57 16.12
CA PRO A 647 -3.24 -10.81 16.32
C PRO A 647 -2.34 -9.65 15.86
N ILE A 648 -1.23 -9.47 16.55
CA ILE A 648 -0.20 -8.47 16.23
C ILE A 648 0.90 -9.13 15.38
N PRO A 649 1.14 -8.66 14.13
CA PRO A 649 2.22 -9.19 13.32
C PRO A 649 3.57 -8.64 13.80
N ILE A 650 4.53 -9.53 13.89
CA ILE A 650 5.93 -9.22 14.16
C ILE A 650 6.77 -9.90 13.11
N THR A 651 7.39 -9.12 12.23
CA THR A 651 8.36 -9.63 11.28
C THR A 651 9.71 -9.81 11.96
N VAL A 652 10.31 -10.99 11.78
CA VAL A 652 11.61 -11.34 12.35
C VAL A 652 12.58 -11.79 11.25
N PRO A 653 13.87 -11.39 11.32
CA PRO A 653 14.88 -11.74 10.31
C PRO A 653 15.43 -13.17 10.49
N SER A 654 15.15 -13.79 11.64
CA SER A 654 15.50 -15.16 11.98
C SER A 654 14.45 -15.77 12.90
N THR A 655 14.28 -17.08 12.83
CA THR A 655 13.30 -17.79 13.64
C THR A 655 13.70 -17.78 15.12
N PRO A 656 12.82 -17.35 16.04
CA PRO A 656 13.06 -17.49 17.47
C PRO A 656 13.13 -18.96 17.91
N SER A 657 13.76 -19.22 19.05
CA SER A 657 13.87 -20.55 19.65
C SER A 657 12.52 -21.15 20.09
N ASN A 658 11.52 -20.31 20.30
CA ASN A 658 10.14 -20.68 20.62
C ASN A 658 9.20 -19.64 19.98
N THR A 659 8.05 -20.09 19.49
CA THR A 659 7.01 -19.25 18.88
C THR A 659 5.64 -19.43 19.53
N THR A 660 5.60 -19.93 20.78
CA THR A 660 4.36 -20.12 21.55
C THR A 660 3.50 -18.85 21.54
N GLY A 661 2.19 -19.02 21.32
CA GLY A 661 1.24 -17.90 21.29
C GLY A 661 1.20 -17.12 19.96
N ALA A 662 1.96 -17.56 18.95
CA ALA A 662 1.94 -16.98 17.61
C ALA A 662 1.61 -18.00 16.52
N THR A 663 0.81 -17.59 15.54
CA THR A 663 0.69 -18.29 14.26
C THR A 663 1.81 -17.82 13.33
N LEU A 664 2.45 -18.75 12.62
CA LEU A 664 3.57 -18.44 11.74
C LEU A 664 3.09 -18.23 10.31
N GLU A 665 3.60 -17.19 9.66
CA GLU A 665 3.42 -16.96 8.23
C GLU A 665 4.77 -16.70 7.56
N GLN A 666 5.06 -17.47 6.51
CA GLN A 666 6.21 -17.23 5.65
C GLN A 666 5.89 -17.70 4.22
N VAL A 667 5.48 -16.76 3.36
CA VAL A 667 5.10 -17.06 1.98
C VAL A 667 6.32 -16.84 1.07
N GLY A 668 6.69 -17.85 0.29
CA GLY A 668 7.79 -17.74 -0.66
C GLY A 668 9.12 -17.39 -0.02
N THR A 669 9.63 -16.20 -0.33
CA THR A 669 10.88 -15.64 0.21
C THR A 669 10.65 -14.51 1.21
N ASP A 670 9.40 -14.29 1.65
CA ASP A 670 9.09 -13.32 2.70
C ASP A 670 9.86 -13.64 3.98
N PRO A 671 10.19 -12.61 4.79
CA PRO A 671 10.64 -12.84 6.15
C PRO A 671 9.53 -13.51 6.98
N LEU A 672 9.92 -14.23 8.03
CA LEU A 672 8.96 -14.86 8.93
C LEU A 672 8.16 -13.79 9.66
N THR A 673 6.83 -13.90 9.62
CA THR A 673 5.91 -13.09 10.43
C THR A 673 5.28 -13.95 11.51
N LEU A 674 5.33 -13.45 12.75
CA LEU A 674 4.65 -14.02 13.90
C LEU A 674 3.35 -13.25 14.11
N TRP A 675 2.20 -13.90 13.94
CA TRP A 675 0.89 -13.34 14.30
C TRP A 675 0.60 -13.63 15.77
N VAL A 676 0.98 -12.70 16.63
CA VAL A 676 0.99 -12.86 18.09
C VAL A 676 -0.37 -12.56 18.69
N THR A 677 -0.95 -13.53 19.41
CA THR A 677 -2.20 -13.30 20.15
C THR A 677 -1.93 -12.60 21.48
N MET A 678 -2.63 -11.50 21.73
CA MET A 678 -2.46 -10.67 22.93
C MET A 678 -3.67 -10.84 23.87
N SER A 679 -3.47 -11.46 25.03
CA SER A 679 -4.52 -11.88 25.97
C SER A 679 -4.26 -11.50 27.44
N GLY A 680 -3.66 -10.34 27.68
CA GLY A 680 -3.40 -9.79 29.02
C GLY A 680 -1.93 -9.81 29.45
N ASN A 681 -1.06 -10.50 28.71
CA ASN A 681 0.37 -10.58 28.98
C ASN A 681 1.20 -10.17 27.76
N ALA A 682 2.32 -9.50 28.00
CA ALA A 682 3.33 -9.25 26.98
C ALA A 682 3.97 -10.59 26.53
N GLN A 683 4.33 -10.70 25.26
CA GLN A 683 4.89 -11.92 24.68
C GLN A 683 6.36 -11.76 24.39
N ARG A 684 7.20 -12.65 24.93
CA ARG A 684 8.65 -12.61 24.77
C ARG A 684 9.14 -13.76 23.90
N TYR A 685 9.99 -13.43 22.92
CA TYR A 685 10.63 -14.39 22.02
C TYR A 685 12.15 -14.23 22.07
N THR A 686 12.86 -15.33 22.27
CA THR A 686 14.34 -15.37 22.34
C THR A 686 14.90 -16.00 21.08
N PHE A 687 15.91 -15.39 20.47
CA PHE A 687 16.57 -15.93 19.29
C PHE A 687 17.61 -16.99 19.67
N SER A 688 17.69 -18.06 18.87
CA SER A 688 18.73 -19.09 19.03
C SER A 688 20.14 -18.56 18.73
N LYS A 689 20.22 -17.57 17.84
CA LYS A 689 21.41 -16.76 17.55
C LYS A 689 21.03 -15.30 17.58
N ALA A 690 21.75 -14.50 18.38
CA ALA A 690 21.49 -13.06 18.48
C ALA A 690 21.63 -12.39 17.10
N ILE A 691 20.74 -11.43 16.81
CA ILE A 691 20.79 -10.64 15.58
C ILE A 691 21.90 -9.60 15.75
N PRO A 692 22.92 -9.54 14.88
CA PRO A 692 24.05 -8.62 15.06
C PRO A 692 23.63 -7.14 15.13
N LEU A 693 24.26 -6.39 16.04
CA LEU A 693 24.12 -4.93 16.13
C LEU A 693 25.04 -4.22 15.15
#